data_AF-A0A847FB02-F1
#
_entry.id   AF-A0A847FB02-F1
#
_cell.length_a   1.000
_cell.length_b   1.000
_cell.length_c   1.000
_cell.angle_alpha   90.00
_cell.angle_beta   90.00
_cell.angle_gamma   90.00
#
_symmetry.space_group_name_H-M   'P 1'
#
loop_
_entity.id
_entity.type
_entity.pdbx_description
1 polymer ?
#
loop_
_entity_poly.entity_id
_entity_poly.type
_entity_poly.pdbx_seq_one_letter_code
_entity_poly.pdbx_strand_id
1 'polypeptide(L)'
;MNGQIKPGINKPPVTYDYPWQSCICSSSYAITKKIQSEYYNNYFSGDEGMILLEPQKERYQLGERVQITYVPSVDTRLVRWDVDPASHTAKWSREPSSYIYITNNTTVTAVIRQQKNLMLNVHILNPEYGDVSSFSAFYDYGSTVSPHISPDPGYVCNWLFAPVSYKSRLYNDENPSIYMEGSVSLSVVYEGEDDRFSYGPISTISIDGGTGKILASNGYCCCTHDDNDIFHQCGCATGPYLRNSVTRGQGYFSARCIPDPDFSFGYWTFNDGHGDCYSTHNEIDSLPATDASALTAHLVPTISLEVQVEGQGVVTSGGFRSYYPSRIYYTSTYLDTFKGERIDANRVQMQHNACPGWGFDHWEIQDAQGAWTTVLNTQGQTEIGDLTVYMNWSGPSNQIHPPENQERFRVKAVFVIEPELLVIVSGTQFSYYNNTCSISAKVFPDNGNYTWRLTPIEGANLTIYNNTQNQSDVLFKYTNLPTHNDEFGYKELAVTNLCNGKTASKTIEVFFDKSGTDHPPISANEASDYYSQTPWTHSVVLPNWFYYWRQTSAGNVQPAPLYHHTISCAGWDTFKQEWCVWIGQGASSDYSIFIGADNNLTLNVNKDNILWASAGIDTFAWVCRHEASHVGWYKQWYPGGTSQISAFSADGDSIDDMWELTSGYNTSIPDSNNDLQLDCEDLTIRTQDIWIHYAAQLEDWANPGQQYDPTN
;
A
#
# COMPACT_ATOMS: atom_id res chain seq x y z
N MET A 1 2.37 -57.33 -24.73
CA MET A 1 1.93 -56.41 -25.80
C MET A 1 1.24 -55.22 -25.13
N ASN A 2 1.75 -54.02 -25.40
CA ASN A 2 1.17 -52.68 -25.16
C ASN A 2 0.33 -52.47 -23.89
N GLY A 3 1.02 -52.22 -22.77
CA GLY A 3 0.42 -51.54 -21.62
C GLY A 3 0.21 -50.06 -21.96
N GLN A 4 -1.02 -49.70 -22.35
CA GLN A 4 -1.41 -48.31 -22.46
C GLN A 4 -1.34 -47.65 -21.07
N ILE A 5 -0.43 -46.69 -20.95
CA ILE A 5 -0.48 -45.66 -19.91
C ILE A 5 -1.84 -44.97 -20.09
N LYS A 6 -2.76 -45.14 -19.14
CA LYS A 6 -3.98 -44.33 -19.12
C LYS A 6 -3.52 -42.87 -18.96
N PRO A 7 -3.88 -41.96 -19.88
CA PRO A 7 -3.65 -40.55 -19.65
C PRO A 7 -4.45 -40.18 -18.41
N GLY A 8 -3.78 -39.58 -17.41
CA GLY A 8 -4.48 -38.89 -16.35
C GLY A 8 -5.49 -37.96 -17.01
N ILE A 9 -6.73 -37.99 -16.52
CA ILE A 9 -7.72 -36.99 -16.88
C ILE A 9 -7.19 -35.70 -16.26
N ASN A 10 -6.28 -35.03 -16.96
CA ASN A 10 -5.89 -33.68 -16.64
C ASN A 10 -7.16 -32.86 -16.87
N LYS A 11 -7.80 -32.39 -15.79
CA LYS A 11 -8.55 -31.15 -15.90
C LYS A 11 -7.57 -30.16 -16.55
N PRO A 12 -7.90 -29.54 -17.69
CA PRO A 12 -7.02 -28.56 -18.29
C PRO A 12 -6.65 -27.52 -17.22
N PRO A 13 -5.40 -27.01 -17.22
CA PRO A 13 -5.04 -25.93 -16.33
C PRO A 13 -6.11 -24.86 -16.45
N VAL A 14 -6.63 -24.46 -15.30
CA VAL A 14 -7.76 -23.56 -15.19
C VAL A 14 -7.33 -22.20 -15.76
N THR A 15 -7.50 -22.00 -17.06
CA THR A 15 -7.28 -20.72 -17.74
C THR A 15 -8.61 -19.98 -17.74
N TYR A 16 -8.83 -19.15 -16.74
CA TYR A 16 -9.94 -18.19 -16.75
C TYR A 16 -9.40 -16.77 -16.89
N ASP A 17 -9.93 -16.07 -17.89
CA ASP A 17 -9.62 -14.68 -18.25
C ASP A 17 -10.40 -13.71 -17.37
N TYR A 18 -10.13 -13.72 -16.07
CA TYR A 18 -10.58 -12.63 -15.19
C TYR A 18 -9.39 -12.18 -14.36
N PRO A 19 -8.50 -11.36 -14.95
CA PRO A 19 -7.30 -10.96 -14.26
C PRO A 19 -7.70 -10.06 -13.10
N TRP A 20 -7.19 -10.40 -11.93
CA TRP A 20 -6.88 -9.37 -10.96
C TRP A 20 -6.16 -8.24 -11.69
N GLN A 21 -6.71 -7.04 -11.61
CA GLN A 21 -6.07 -5.91 -12.27
C GLN A 21 -4.88 -5.50 -11.43
N SER A 22 -3.69 -5.58 -12.02
CA SER A 22 -2.47 -5.13 -11.37
C SER A 22 -2.58 -3.63 -11.06
N CYS A 23 -2.21 -3.22 -9.85
CA CYS A 23 -2.05 -1.82 -9.50
C CYS A 23 -0.90 -1.23 -10.32
N ILE A 24 -1.22 -0.37 -11.28
CA ILE A 24 -0.26 0.18 -12.24
C ILE A 24 0.78 1.09 -11.55
N CYS A 25 0.47 1.58 -10.35
CA CYS A 25 1.24 2.59 -9.62
C CYS A 25 1.80 2.10 -8.27
N SER A 26 1.81 0.79 -7.99
CA SER A 26 2.20 0.27 -6.67
C SER A 26 3.73 0.13 -6.49
N SER A 27 4.15 -0.01 -5.23
CA SER A 27 5.48 -0.53 -4.89
C SER A 27 5.73 -1.88 -5.58
N SER A 28 6.98 -2.15 -5.91
CA SER A 28 7.37 -3.36 -6.65
C SER A 28 7.79 -4.48 -5.69
N TYR A 29 7.28 -5.70 -5.92
CA TYR A 29 7.48 -6.86 -5.05
C TYR A 29 8.36 -7.92 -5.70
N ALA A 30 9.13 -8.64 -4.88
CA ALA A 30 9.99 -9.71 -5.32
C ALA A 30 9.33 -11.09 -5.13
N ILE A 31 9.71 -12.03 -5.99
CA ILE A 31 9.40 -13.45 -5.83
C ILE A 31 10.67 -14.20 -5.47
N THR A 32 10.67 -14.87 -4.32
CA THR A 32 11.74 -15.79 -3.91
C THR A 32 11.34 -17.22 -4.31
N LYS A 33 12.20 -17.92 -5.05
CA LYS A 33 12.00 -19.31 -5.47
C LYS A 33 12.71 -20.24 -4.49
N LYS A 34 12.04 -21.27 -4.01
CA LYS A 34 12.62 -22.33 -3.19
C LYS A 34 12.22 -23.71 -3.72
N ILE A 35 13.12 -24.67 -3.65
CA ILE A 35 12.81 -26.07 -3.86
C ILE A 35 13.11 -26.79 -2.55
N GLN A 36 12.19 -27.65 -2.13
CA GLN A 36 12.31 -28.35 -0.85
C GLN A 36 11.84 -29.79 -1.00
N SER A 37 12.57 -30.72 -0.39
CA SER A 37 12.09 -32.10 -0.25
C SER A 37 10.95 -32.19 0.75
N GLU A 38 9.99 -33.08 0.47
CA GLU A 38 8.94 -33.42 1.43
C GLU A 38 9.45 -34.10 2.71
N TYR A 39 10.63 -34.72 2.70
CA TYR A 39 11.19 -35.41 3.86
C TYR A 39 12.34 -34.62 4.50
N TYR A 40 12.29 -34.45 5.84
CA TYR A 40 13.24 -33.65 6.62
C TYR A 40 14.64 -34.28 6.77
N ASN A 41 14.85 -35.54 6.40
CA ASN A 41 16.13 -36.24 6.54
C ASN A 41 16.66 -36.77 5.20
N ASN A 42 17.76 -36.15 4.80
CA ASN A 42 18.95 -36.71 4.14
C ASN A 42 19.01 -36.89 2.61
N TYR A 43 19.94 -36.09 2.05
CA TYR A 43 20.76 -36.26 0.84
C TYR A 43 20.03 -36.44 -0.51
N PHE A 44 19.63 -35.32 -1.10
CA PHE A 44 19.53 -35.22 -2.56
C PHE A 44 20.95 -35.17 -3.13
N SER A 45 21.32 -36.16 -3.94
CA SER A 45 22.59 -36.20 -4.66
C SER A 45 22.48 -35.75 -6.12
N GLY A 46 21.32 -35.22 -6.53
CA GLY A 46 21.01 -34.83 -7.92
C GLY A 46 20.42 -33.42 -8.04
N ASP A 47 20.25 -32.97 -9.28
CA ASP A 47 19.62 -31.68 -9.62
C ASP A 47 18.14 -31.68 -9.18
N GLU A 48 17.70 -30.65 -8.46
CA GLU A 48 16.35 -30.56 -7.86
C GLU A 48 15.31 -29.98 -8.84
N GLY A 49 15.72 -29.69 -10.08
CA GLY A 49 14.89 -29.06 -11.10
C GLY A 49 14.87 -27.54 -10.95
N MET A 50 13.90 -26.88 -11.60
CA MET A 50 13.82 -25.42 -11.58
C MET A 50 12.39 -24.88 -11.57
N ILE A 51 12.22 -23.66 -11.06
CA ILE A 51 10.94 -22.92 -11.07
C ILE A 51 11.01 -21.80 -12.11
N LEU A 52 10.13 -21.88 -13.12
CA LEU A 52 9.91 -20.85 -14.13
C LEU A 52 8.76 -19.93 -13.73
N LEU A 53 8.89 -18.64 -14.07
CA LEU A 53 7.86 -17.62 -13.89
C LEU A 53 7.51 -17.04 -15.26
N GLU A 54 6.24 -16.85 -15.54
CA GLU A 54 5.77 -16.15 -16.74
C GLU A 54 4.75 -15.06 -16.35
N PRO A 55 5.04 -13.77 -16.60
CA PRO A 55 6.28 -13.24 -17.16
C PRO A 55 7.45 -13.33 -16.16
N GLN A 56 8.69 -13.56 -16.64
CA GLN A 56 9.88 -13.52 -15.79
C GLN A 56 10.35 -12.06 -15.61
N LYS A 57 10.18 -11.51 -14.40
CA LYS A 57 10.62 -10.16 -14.00
C LYS A 57 11.44 -10.20 -12.70
N GLU A 58 12.28 -9.19 -12.48
CA GLU A 58 12.94 -8.98 -11.19
C GLU A 58 11.95 -8.52 -10.11
N ARG A 59 10.95 -7.71 -10.51
CA ARG A 59 9.88 -7.26 -9.63
C ARG A 59 8.53 -7.19 -10.35
N TYR A 60 7.47 -7.34 -9.57
CA TYR A 60 6.08 -7.43 -10.00
C TYR A 60 5.23 -6.36 -9.32
N GLN A 61 4.12 -5.99 -9.96
CA GLN A 61 3.15 -5.05 -9.39
C GLN A 61 2.18 -5.76 -8.44
N LEU A 62 1.60 -5.02 -7.49
CA LEU A 62 0.50 -5.51 -6.68
C LEU A 62 -0.65 -5.96 -7.60
N GLY A 63 -1.28 -7.09 -7.32
CA GLY A 63 -2.34 -7.70 -8.13
C GLY A 63 -1.87 -8.39 -9.42
N GLU A 64 -0.58 -8.31 -9.78
CA GLU A 64 -0.08 -8.92 -11.00
C GLU A 64 -0.23 -10.44 -10.98
N ARG A 65 -0.75 -11.01 -12.08
CA ARG A 65 -0.86 -12.47 -12.26
C ARG A 65 0.46 -13.02 -12.80
N VAL A 66 1.00 -14.01 -12.12
CA VAL A 66 2.24 -14.71 -12.52
C VAL A 66 1.96 -16.19 -12.60
N GLN A 67 2.29 -16.82 -13.73
CA GLN A 67 2.28 -18.26 -13.86
C GLN A 67 3.56 -18.84 -13.25
N ILE A 68 3.41 -19.81 -12.36
CA ILE A 68 4.52 -20.59 -11.80
C ILE A 68 4.53 -21.97 -12.45
N THR A 69 5.70 -22.43 -12.89
CA THR A 69 5.85 -23.77 -13.47
C THR A 69 7.07 -24.46 -12.88
N TYR A 70 6.86 -25.66 -12.34
CA TYR A 70 7.95 -26.53 -11.91
C TYR A 70 8.39 -27.37 -13.10
N VAL A 71 9.66 -27.24 -13.48
CA VAL A 71 10.29 -28.09 -14.47
C VAL A 71 11.08 -29.16 -13.70
N PRO A 72 10.58 -30.41 -13.65
CA PRO A 72 11.27 -31.47 -12.95
C PRO A 72 12.62 -31.77 -13.60
N SER A 73 13.61 -32.11 -12.78
CA SER A 73 14.78 -32.84 -13.26
C SER A 73 14.40 -34.29 -13.59
N VAL A 74 15.31 -35.03 -14.21
CA VAL A 74 15.06 -36.42 -14.65
C VAL A 74 14.55 -37.36 -13.54
N ASP A 75 14.76 -37.02 -12.27
CA ASP A 75 14.50 -37.89 -11.13
C ASP A 75 13.62 -37.24 -10.04
N THR A 76 12.87 -36.18 -10.37
CA THR A 76 12.02 -35.46 -9.41
C THR A 76 10.60 -35.27 -9.92
N ARG A 77 9.65 -35.11 -8.99
CA ARG A 77 8.28 -34.71 -9.29
C ARG A 77 7.78 -33.70 -8.26
N LEU A 78 6.86 -32.85 -8.69
CA LEU A 78 6.15 -31.96 -7.78
C LEU A 78 5.18 -32.78 -6.92
N VAL A 79 5.19 -32.52 -5.61
CA VAL A 79 4.17 -33.00 -4.67
C VAL A 79 3.10 -31.95 -4.51
N ARG A 80 3.51 -30.71 -4.22
CA ARG A 80 2.63 -29.55 -4.11
C ARG A 80 3.41 -28.26 -4.18
N TRP A 81 2.72 -27.17 -4.47
CA TRP A 81 3.20 -25.81 -4.24
C TRP A 81 2.93 -25.37 -2.80
N ASP A 82 3.91 -24.69 -2.21
CA ASP A 82 3.74 -23.94 -0.98
C ASP A 82 4.07 -22.47 -1.24
N VAL A 83 3.07 -21.60 -1.10
CA VAL A 83 3.16 -20.17 -1.46
C VAL A 83 2.87 -19.31 -0.24
N ASP A 84 3.68 -18.30 -0.01
CA ASP A 84 3.50 -17.33 1.08
C ASP A 84 3.70 -15.90 0.57
N PRO A 85 2.71 -14.99 0.70
CA PRO A 85 1.37 -15.21 1.25
C PRO A 85 0.56 -16.22 0.43
N ALA A 86 -0.44 -16.85 1.06
CA ALA A 86 -1.22 -17.92 0.45
C ALA A 86 -2.02 -17.42 -0.77
N SER A 87 -2.01 -18.21 -1.85
CA SER A 87 -2.76 -17.96 -3.09
C SER A 87 -3.88 -18.99 -3.25
N HIS A 88 -5.08 -18.53 -3.61
CA HIS A 88 -6.26 -19.38 -3.78
C HIS A 88 -6.16 -20.31 -5.00
N THR A 89 -5.22 -20.08 -5.91
CA THR A 89 -4.99 -20.94 -7.09
C THR A 89 -3.77 -21.82 -6.95
N ALA A 90 -2.76 -21.43 -6.18
CA ALA A 90 -1.49 -22.15 -6.10
C ALA A 90 -1.21 -22.85 -4.76
N LYS A 91 -1.65 -22.31 -3.61
CA LYS A 91 -1.29 -22.91 -2.31
C LYS A 91 -1.86 -24.33 -2.22
N TRP A 92 -0.97 -25.30 -2.05
CA TRP A 92 -1.26 -26.74 -2.06
C TRP A 92 -1.78 -27.31 -3.38
N SER A 93 -1.66 -26.56 -4.49
CA SER A 93 -1.86 -27.12 -5.82
C SER A 93 -0.85 -28.23 -6.06
N ARG A 94 -1.31 -29.35 -6.62
CA ARG A 94 -0.47 -30.47 -7.07
C ARG A 94 -0.09 -30.37 -8.55
N GLU A 95 -0.63 -29.36 -9.24
CA GLU A 95 -0.39 -29.15 -10.66
C GLU A 95 1.01 -28.57 -10.91
N PRO A 96 1.81 -29.13 -11.83
CA PRO A 96 3.14 -28.62 -12.17
C PRO A 96 3.13 -27.16 -12.64
N SER A 97 2.01 -26.69 -13.17
CA SER A 97 1.80 -25.29 -13.55
C SER A 97 0.58 -24.73 -12.82
N SER A 98 0.73 -23.55 -12.23
CA SER A 98 -0.34 -22.84 -11.51
C SER A 98 -0.15 -21.32 -11.63
N TYR A 99 -1.10 -20.54 -11.12
CA TYR A 99 -1.04 -19.08 -11.11
C TYR A 99 -0.99 -18.55 -9.67
N ILE A 100 -0.30 -17.43 -9.48
CA ILE A 100 -0.36 -16.63 -8.26
C ILE A 100 -0.73 -15.19 -8.62
N TYR A 101 -1.34 -14.51 -7.67
CA TYR A 101 -1.55 -13.07 -7.71
C TYR A 101 -0.66 -12.42 -6.67
N ILE A 102 0.12 -11.43 -7.09
CA ILE A 102 1.11 -10.78 -6.23
C ILE A 102 0.40 -9.86 -5.24
N THR A 103 0.53 -10.16 -3.95
CA THR A 103 -0.09 -9.35 -2.88
C THR A 103 0.94 -8.76 -1.93
N ASN A 104 2.14 -9.34 -1.90
CA ASN A 104 3.33 -8.86 -1.19
C ASN A 104 4.57 -9.56 -1.80
N ASN A 105 5.75 -9.34 -1.21
CA ASN A 105 6.92 -10.19 -1.44
C ASN A 105 6.52 -11.65 -1.22
N THR A 106 6.68 -12.45 -2.26
CA THR A 106 6.10 -13.81 -2.30
C THR A 106 7.22 -14.85 -2.31
N THR A 107 7.13 -15.84 -1.43
CA THR A 107 7.95 -17.04 -1.52
C THR A 107 7.16 -18.14 -2.21
N VAL A 108 7.69 -18.67 -3.31
CA VAL A 108 7.13 -19.83 -4.02
C VAL A 108 8.06 -21.01 -3.78
N THR A 109 7.55 -22.01 -3.09
CA THR A 109 8.28 -23.25 -2.80
C THR A 109 7.67 -24.41 -3.58
N ALA A 110 8.46 -25.04 -4.45
CA ALA A 110 8.11 -26.34 -5.02
C ALA A 110 8.49 -27.43 -4.01
N VAL A 111 7.50 -28.10 -3.42
CA VAL A 111 7.73 -29.26 -2.58
C VAL A 111 7.81 -30.48 -3.49
N ILE A 112 8.95 -31.16 -3.50
CA ILE A 112 9.28 -32.21 -4.46
C ILE A 112 9.56 -33.55 -3.78
N ARG A 113 9.47 -34.62 -4.56
CA ARG A 113 9.87 -35.98 -4.17
C ARG A 113 10.70 -36.62 -5.29
N GLN A 114 11.64 -37.49 -4.92
CA GLN A 114 12.41 -38.29 -5.85
C GLN A 114 11.51 -39.30 -6.60
N GLN A 115 11.75 -39.44 -7.90
CA GLN A 115 11.01 -40.34 -8.80
C GLN A 115 11.82 -41.55 -9.26
N LYS A 116 13.17 -41.49 -9.21
CA LYS A 116 14.05 -42.62 -9.53
C LYS A 116 15.03 -42.89 -8.40
N ASN A 117 15.65 -44.08 -8.44
CA ASN A 117 16.60 -44.58 -7.44
C ASN A 117 16.00 -44.85 -6.05
N LEU A 118 14.73 -45.27 -5.98
CA LEU A 118 14.17 -45.78 -4.73
C LEU A 118 14.77 -47.17 -4.46
N MET A 119 15.44 -47.32 -3.33
CA MET A 119 16.13 -48.55 -2.99
C MET A 119 15.20 -49.47 -2.21
N LEU A 120 15.09 -50.72 -2.63
CA LEU A 120 14.57 -51.81 -1.78
C LEU A 120 15.75 -52.63 -1.28
N ASN A 121 15.93 -52.69 0.04
CA ASN A 121 16.88 -53.58 0.69
C ASN A 121 16.14 -54.70 1.40
N VAL A 122 16.56 -55.96 1.17
CA VAL A 122 16.03 -57.14 1.85
C VAL A 122 17.15 -57.83 2.61
N HIS A 123 16.98 -58.02 3.92
CA HIS A 123 17.93 -58.69 4.81
C HIS A 123 17.37 -60.00 5.36
N ILE A 124 18.05 -61.13 5.19
CA ILE A 124 17.63 -62.39 5.80
C ILE A 124 18.26 -62.50 7.19
N LEU A 125 17.47 -62.77 8.23
CA LEU A 125 17.97 -62.88 9.61
C LEU A 125 18.47 -64.30 9.96
N ASN A 126 17.87 -65.34 9.39
CA ASN A 126 18.24 -66.76 9.58
C ASN A 126 18.35 -67.50 8.23
N PRO A 127 19.38 -67.19 7.41
CA PRO A 127 19.52 -67.68 6.04
C PRO A 127 19.69 -69.21 5.91
N GLU A 128 19.89 -69.92 7.01
CA GLU A 128 20.00 -71.38 7.04
C GLU A 128 18.69 -72.15 6.85
N TYR A 129 17.54 -71.45 6.82
CA TYR A 129 16.19 -72.06 6.75
C TYR A 129 15.39 -71.69 5.49
N GLY A 130 16.05 -71.10 4.50
CA GLY A 130 15.47 -70.78 3.20
C GLY A 130 16.33 -69.83 2.39
N ASP A 131 16.03 -69.74 1.09
CA ASP A 131 16.77 -68.89 0.15
C ASP A 131 15.97 -67.65 -0.27
N VAL A 132 16.67 -66.53 -0.40
CA VAL A 132 16.16 -65.31 -1.01
C VAL A 132 17.10 -64.96 -2.14
N SER A 133 16.54 -64.70 -3.32
CA SER A 133 17.31 -63.98 -4.33
C SER A 133 17.65 -62.62 -3.74
N SER A 134 18.92 -62.34 -3.45
CA SER A 134 19.29 -61.07 -2.81
C SER A 134 18.87 -59.90 -3.70
N PHE A 135 18.02 -59.02 -3.18
CA PHE A 135 17.56 -57.82 -3.88
C PHE A 135 18.08 -56.58 -3.17
N SER A 136 19.10 -55.97 -3.75
CA SER A 136 19.37 -54.54 -3.62
C SER A 136 19.27 -53.97 -5.03
N ALA A 137 18.11 -53.42 -5.35
CA ALA A 137 17.84 -52.84 -6.66
C ALA A 137 17.17 -51.47 -6.50
N PHE A 138 17.40 -50.64 -7.51
CA PHE A 138 16.78 -49.34 -7.64
C PHE A 138 15.51 -49.47 -8.46
N TYR A 139 14.45 -48.84 -7.98
CA TYR A 139 13.13 -48.85 -8.59
C TYR A 139 12.62 -47.42 -8.80
N ASP A 140 11.73 -47.29 -9.78
CA ASP A 140 11.04 -46.03 -10.03
C ASP A 140 9.87 -45.87 -9.05
N TYR A 141 9.57 -44.63 -8.67
CA TYR A 141 8.36 -44.29 -7.93
C TYR A 141 7.12 -44.81 -8.66
N GLY A 142 6.20 -45.40 -7.92
CA GLY A 142 4.96 -45.94 -8.45
C GLY A 142 5.07 -47.33 -9.06
N SER A 143 6.29 -47.87 -9.18
CA SER A 143 6.50 -49.27 -9.55
C SER A 143 5.96 -50.19 -8.45
N THR A 144 5.60 -51.41 -8.86
CA THR A 144 5.27 -52.51 -7.94
C THR A 144 6.34 -53.58 -8.08
N VAL A 145 6.90 -54.01 -6.96
CA VAL A 145 8.01 -54.96 -6.89
C VAL A 145 7.55 -56.19 -6.13
N SER A 146 7.89 -57.37 -6.64
CA SER A 146 7.57 -58.63 -5.99
C SER A 146 8.84 -59.45 -5.76
N PRO A 147 9.51 -59.32 -4.60
CA PRO A 147 10.61 -60.21 -4.27
C PRO A 147 10.09 -61.64 -4.05
N HIS A 148 10.85 -62.64 -4.49
CA HIS A 148 10.52 -64.05 -4.34
C HIS A 148 11.41 -64.71 -3.29
N ILE A 149 10.78 -65.47 -2.37
CA ILE A 149 11.42 -66.21 -1.30
C ILE A 149 11.07 -67.70 -1.41
N SER A 150 12.02 -68.58 -1.12
CA SER A 150 11.82 -70.03 -1.08
C SER A 150 12.23 -70.60 0.29
N PRO A 151 11.28 -70.80 1.23
CA PRO A 151 11.54 -71.49 2.50
C PRO A 151 11.94 -72.96 2.28
N ASP A 152 12.75 -73.51 3.19
CA ASP A 152 13.01 -74.95 3.21
C ASP A 152 11.76 -75.74 3.69
N PRO A 153 11.61 -77.03 3.32
CA PRO A 153 10.49 -77.85 3.76
C PRO A 153 10.32 -77.85 5.29
N GLY A 154 9.11 -77.54 5.76
CA GLY A 154 8.79 -77.43 7.19
C GLY A 154 8.95 -76.01 7.78
N TYR A 155 9.37 -75.04 6.97
CA TYR A 155 9.47 -73.63 7.33
C TYR A 155 8.53 -72.74 6.48
N VAL A 156 8.14 -71.60 7.04
CA VAL A 156 7.41 -70.50 6.38
C VAL A 156 8.19 -69.21 6.50
N CYS A 157 8.02 -68.26 5.57
CA CYS A 157 8.71 -66.97 5.61
C CYS A 157 7.85 -65.89 6.28
N ASN A 158 8.52 -65.00 7.01
CA ASN A 158 7.93 -63.83 7.65
C ASN A 158 8.75 -62.57 7.35
N TRP A 159 8.12 -61.55 6.79
CA TRP A 159 8.76 -60.26 6.55
C TRP A 159 8.68 -59.33 7.77
N LEU A 160 9.73 -58.54 8.00
CA LEU A 160 9.92 -57.59 9.12
C LEU A 160 10.39 -56.23 8.59
N PHE A 161 10.14 -55.15 9.32
CA PHE A 161 10.68 -53.82 9.01
C PHE A 161 11.99 -53.55 9.78
N ALA A 162 13.00 -52.98 9.13
CA ALA A 162 14.29 -52.66 9.74
C ALA A 162 14.38 -51.17 10.16
N PRO A 163 15.09 -50.82 11.27
CA PRO A 163 15.85 -51.71 12.14
C PRO A 163 14.96 -52.52 13.07
N VAL A 164 15.37 -53.77 13.31
CA VAL A 164 14.75 -54.72 14.25
C VAL A 164 14.76 -54.14 15.66
N SER A 165 13.77 -53.32 15.97
CA SER A 165 13.22 -53.24 17.33
C SER A 165 12.15 -54.32 17.42
N TYR A 166 11.90 -54.87 18.61
CA TYR A 166 10.91 -55.92 18.92
C TYR A 166 9.43 -55.51 18.63
N LYS A 167 9.19 -54.76 17.55
CA LYS A 167 7.97 -54.05 17.15
C LYS A 167 7.63 -54.31 15.66
N SER A 168 8.24 -55.31 15.03
CA SER A 168 8.09 -55.56 13.60
C SER A 168 6.94 -56.54 13.31
N ARG A 169 6.02 -56.08 12.48
CA ARG A 169 4.84 -56.80 11.99
C ARG A 169 5.24 -57.89 11.00
N LEU A 170 4.80 -59.14 11.23
CA LEU A 170 5.03 -60.31 10.37
C LEU A 170 4.07 -60.34 9.17
N TYR A 171 4.58 -60.71 7.99
CA TYR A 171 3.78 -61.03 6.80
C TYR A 171 4.18 -62.42 6.29
N ASN A 172 3.21 -63.31 6.08
CA ASN A 172 3.45 -64.68 5.62
C ASN A 172 3.07 -64.84 4.14
N ASP A 173 3.88 -64.24 3.26
CA ASP A 173 3.73 -64.30 1.81
C ASP A 173 5.09 -64.47 1.14
N GLU A 174 5.24 -65.53 0.34
CA GLU A 174 6.46 -65.83 -0.41
C GLU A 174 6.72 -64.82 -1.56
N ASN A 175 5.69 -64.07 -1.98
CA ASN A 175 5.73 -63.16 -3.13
C ASN A 175 4.97 -61.84 -2.86
N PRO A 176 5.35 -61.02 -1.86
CA PRO A 176 4.62 -59.80 -1.54
C PRO A 176 4.68 -58.79 -2.69
N SER A 177 3.60 -58.06 -2.96
CA SER A 177 3.58 -56.99 -3.97
C SER A 177 3.77 -55.60 -3.34
N ILE A 178 5.01 -55.10 -3.33
CA ILE A 178 5.45 -53.86 -2.68
C ILE A 178 5.26 -52.67 -3.63
N TYR A 179 4.56 -51.61 -3.20
CA TYR A 179 4.45 -50.37 -3.96
C TYR A 179 5.54 -49.36 -3.56
N MET A 180 6.39 -48.97 -4.51
CA MET A 180 7.53 -48.10 -4.25
C MET A 180 7.11 -46.62 -4.19
N GLU A 181 6.93 -46.07 -2.98
CA GLU A 181 6.70 -44.63 -2.75
C GLU A 181 7.89 -43.87 -2.13
N GLY A 182 8.90 -44.63 -1.70
CA GLY A 182 10.14 -44.21 -1.05
C GLY A 182 11.11 -45.40 -1.00
N SER A 183 12.33 -45.18 -0.52
CA SER A 183 13.27 -46.27 -0.24
C SER A 183 12.83 -47.05 0.99
N VAL A 184 12.93 -48.37 0.94
CA VAL A 184 12.41 -49.30 1.94
C VAL A 184 13.47 -50.33 2.32
N SER A 185 13.59 -50.61 3.61
CA SER A 185 14.41 -51.72 4.12
C SER A 185 13.54 -52.73 4.85
N LEU A 186 13.58 -53.98 4.38
CA LEU A 186 12.86 -55.12 4.94
C LEU A 186 13.85 -56.16 5.46
N SER A 187 13.40 -56.97 6.40
CA SER A 187 14.08 -58.18 6.82
C SER A 187 13.16 -59.40 6.68
N VAL A 188 13.72 -60.60 6.61
CA VAL A 188 12.97 -61.86 6.48
C VAL A 188 13.46 -62.82 7.56
N VAL A 189 12.53 -63.50 8.22
CA VAL A 189 12.77 -64.62 9.15
C VAL A 189 11.99 -65.83 8.68
N TYR A 190 12.58 -67.02 8.78
CA TYR A 190 11.88 -68.28 8.58
C TYR A 190 11.47 -68.92 9.91
N GLU A 191 10.25 -69.43 10.02
CA GLU A 191 9.68 -70.06 11.22
C GLU A 191 9.10 -71.45 10.90
N GLY A 192 9.02 -72.34 11.90
CA GLY A 192 8.48 -73.68 11.71
C GLY A 192 6.96 -73.69 11.43
N GLU A 193 6.50 -74.63 10.59
CA GLU A 193 5.09 -74.68 10.13
C GLU A 193 4.02 -74.84 11.23
N ASP A 194 4.40 -75.28 12.44
CA ASP A 194 3.48 -75.62 13.55
C ASP A 194 2.94 -74.40 14.33
N ASP A 195 3.47 -73.18 14.12
CA ASP A 195 3.05 -71.97 14.84
C ASP A 195 1.91 -71.17 14.18
N ARG A 196 1.14 -71.80 13.27
CA ARG A 196 0.04 -71.14 12.53
C ARG A 196 -1.25 -71.03 13.35
N PHE A 197 -1.52 -69.85 13.90
CA PHE A 197 -2.90 -69.46 14.25
C PHE A 197 -3.64 -68.96 12.98
N SER A 198 -4.88 -69.40 12.72
CA SER A 198 -5.73 -68.98 11.57
C SER A 198 -6.85 -68.03 11.99
N TYR A 199 -6.84 -66.77 11.51
CA TYR A 199 -8.00 -65.84 11.55
C TYR A 199 -8.51 -65.65 10.12
N GLY A 200 -9.79 -65.33 9.97
CA GLY A 200 -10.45 -65.15 8.67
C GLY A 200 -9.88 -63.95 7.87
N PRO A 201 -9.92 -64.00 6.52
CA PRO A 201 -9.47 -62.89 5.68
C PRO A 201 -10.44 -61.71 5.73
N ILE A 202 -9.92 -60.48 5.61
CA ILE A 202 -10.74 -59.32 5.21
C ILE A 202 -11.27 -59.60 3.82
N SER A 203 -12.60 -59.67 3.66
CA SER A 203 -13.20 -60.18 2.42
C SER A 203 -13.31 -59.13 1.31
N THR A 204 -13.30 -57.83 1.64
CA THR A 204 -13.39 -56.73 0.66
C THR A 204 -12.68 -55.43 1.11
N ILE A 205 -11.95 -54.80 0.21
CA ILE A 205 -11.42 -53.42 0.34
C ILE A 205 -11.99 -52.59 -0.82
N SER A 206 -12.59 -51.44 -0.54
CA SER A 206 -13.26 -50.63 -1.56
C SER A 206 -13.09 -49.11 -1.35
N ILE A 207 -13.34 -48.35 -2.41
CA ILE A 207 -13.43 -46.89 -2.39
C ILE A 207 -14.86 -46.52 -2.75
N ASP A 208 -15.44 -45.59 -2.00
CA ASP A 208 -16.76 -45.00 -2.25
C ASP A 208 -16.64 -43.47 -2.37
N GLY A 209 -17.57 -42.85 -3.08
CA GLY A 209 -17.64 -41.38 -3.24
C GLY A 209 -16.59 -40.74 -4.17
N GLY A 210 -15.70 -41.52 -4.78
CA GLY A 210 -14.68 -41.00 -5.69
C GLY A 210 -13.71 -42.03 -6.24
N THR A 211 -12.56 -41.55 -6.73
CA THR A 211 -11.48 -42.40 -7.26
C THR A 211 -10.16 -42.16 -6.52
N GLY A 212 -9.36 -43.22 -6.44
CA GLY A 212 -8.07 -43.18 -5.77
C GLY A 212 -7.45 -44.57 -5.68
N LYS A 213 -6.47 -44.70 -4.80
CA LYS A 213 -5.77 -45.95 -4.53
C LYS A 213 -5.74 -46.24 -3.04
N ILE A 214 -6.10 -47.46 -2.65
CA ILE A 214 -5.86 -47.95 -1.29
C ILE A 214 -4.57 -48.77 -1.31
N LEU A 215 -3.73 -48.49 -0.33
CA LEU A 215 -2.59 -49.32 -0.01
C LEU A 215 -2.84 -49.95 1.36
N ALA A 216 -2.68 -51.26 1.48
CA ALA A 216 -3.01 -51.98 2.72
C ALA A 216 -1.93 -53.01 3.07
N SER A 217 -1.77 -53.31 4.35
CA SER A 217 -0.78 -54.26 4.86
C SER A 217 -1.29 -54.94 6.13
N ASN A 218 -0.93 -56.21 6.36
CA ASN A 218 -1.19 -56.90 7.61
C ASN A 218 -0.10 -56.64 8.64
N GLY A 219 -0.38 -56.94 9.90
CA GLY A 219 0.65 -56.97 10.92
C GLY A 219 0.36 -57.89 12.07
N TYR A 220 1.42 -58.55 12.51
CA TYR A 220 1.45 -59.29 13.76
C TYR A 220 1.86 -58.38 14.92
N CYS A 221 1.21 -58.51 16.07
CA CYS A 221 1.65 -57.90 17.31
C CYS A 221 2.32 -58.98 18.15
N CYS A 222 3.64 -58.97 18.24
CA CYS A 222 4.41 -59.88 19.10
C CYS A 222 4.28 -59.46 20.57
N CYS A 223 3.11 -59.67 21.16
CA CYS A 223 2.96 -59.74 22.61
C CYS A 223 2.35 -61.10 22.94
N THR A 224 3.17 -62.14 22.85
CA THR A 224 2.88 -63.38 23.56
C THR A 224 2.90 -63.06 25.05
N HIS A 225 1.83 -63.45 25.73
CA HIS A 225 1.77 -63.47 27.19
C HIS A 225 2.97 -64.22 27.76
N ASP A 226 3.77 -63.53 28.57
CA ASP A 226 4.29 -64.08 29.81
C ASP A 226 3.98 -63.06 30.90
N ASP A 227 3.27 -63.51 31.93
CA ASP A 227 2.85 -62.69 33.06
C ASP A 227 4.08 -62.03 33.73
N ASN A 228 4.02 -60.71 33.93
CA ASN A 228 4.89 -59.84 34.75
C ASN A 228 5.89 -58.90 34.04
N ASP A 229 5.50 -58.13 33.02
CA ASP A 229 6.24 -56.87 32.80
C ASP A 229 5.44 -55.69 32.22
N ILE A 230 5.88 -54.51 32.65
CA ILE A 230 5.16 -53.23 32.65
C ILE A 230 4.96 -52.68 31.23
N PHE A 231 3.72 -52.24 30.96
CA PHE A 231 3.23 -51.55 29.76
C PHE A 231 4.25 -50.56 29.12
N HIS A 232 4.61 -50.82 27.86
CA HIS A 232 5.16 -49.79 26.97
C HIS A 232 4.42 -49.76 25.63
N GLN A 233 3.91 -48.58 25.28
CA GLN A 233 3.23 -48.25 24.03
C GLN A 233 4.07 -48.63 22.80
N CYS A 234 3.55 -49.53 21.97
CA CYS A 234 4.09 -49.88 20.66
C CYS A 234 3.79 -48.77 19.65
N GLY A 235 4.74 -47.86 19.44
CA GLY A 235 4.68 -46.90 18.34
C GLY A 235 4.69 -47.59 16.97
N CYS A 236 3.75 -47.20 16.10
CA CYS A 236 3.58 -47.69 14.74
C CYS A 236 4.69 -47.11 13.85
N ALA A 237 5.39 -47.95 13.09
CA ALA A 237 6.14 -47.52 11.92
C ALA A 237 5.32 -47.86 10.66
N THR A 238 5.19 -46.90 9.74
CA THR A 238 4.55 -47.10 8.43
C THR A 238 5.47 -47.95 7.55
N GLY A 239 5.08 -49.20 7.27
CA GLY A 239 5.79 -50.11 6.34
C GLY A 239 5.34 -49.95 4.89
N PRO A 240 5.98 -50.63 3.92
CA PRO A 240 5.54 -50.61 2.53
C PRO A 240 4.15 -51.23 2.42
N TYR A 241 3.17 -50.40 2.09
CA TYR A 241 1.82 -50.90 1.85
C TYR A 241 1.76 -51.74 0.57
N LEU A 242 1.04 -52.86 0.61
CA LEU A 242 0.80 -53.73 -0.54
C LEU A 242 -0.39 -53.22 -1.37
N ARG A 243 -0.44 -53.61 -2.64
CA ARG A 243 -1.56 -53.25 -3.55
C ARG A 243 -2.65 -54.34 -3.53
N ASN A 244 -3.86 -53.99 -3.10
CA ASN A 244 -5.11 -54.75 -3.29
C ASN A 244 -5.08 -56.27 -3.01
N SER A 245 -4.18 -56.77 -2.17
CA SER A 245 -4.20 -58.18 -1.75
C SER A 245 -3.87 -58.28 -0.27
N VAL A 246 -4.86 -58.71 0.51
CA VAL A 246 -4.68 -59.11 1.91
C VAL A 246 -4.42 -60.62 1.88
N THR A 247 -3.16 -61.05 1.93
CA THR A 247 -2.80 -62.47 2.06
C THR A 247 -2.86 -62.91 3.54
N ARG A 248 -3.01 -64.22 3.77
CA ARG A 248 -3.60 -64.83 4.98
C ARG A 248 -2.82 -64.58 6.30
N GLY A 249 -3.54 -64.24 7.39
CA GLY A 249 -3.14 -64.26 8.83
C GLY A 249 -2.27 -63.07 9.33
N GLN A 250 -2.22 -62.65 10.60
CA GLN A 250 -3.15 -62.62 11.75
C GLN A 250 -2.85 -61.38 12.64
N GLY A 251 -3.90 -60.80 13.25
CA GLY A 251 -3.83 -59.91 14.42
C GLY A 251 -4.29 -58.49 14.15
N TYR A 252 -3.61 -57.78 13.25
CA TYR A 252 -3.87 -56.38 12.95
C TYR A 252 -3.70 -56.04 11.45
N PHE A 253 -4.32 -54.96 10.97
CA PHE A 253 -4.06 -54.40 9.63
C PHE A 253 -3.79 -52.89 9.66
N SER A 254 -3.06 -52.40 8.66
CA SER A 254 -2.92 -50.97 8.33
C SER A 254 -3.42 -50.70 6.92
N ALA A 255 -3.99 -49.52 6.70
CA ALA A 255 -4.41 -49.08 5.39
C ALA A 255 -4.19 -47.57 5.22
N ARG A 256 -3.85 -47.15 4.00
CA ARG A 256 -3.75 -45.75 3.59
C ARG A 256 -4.54 -45.54 2.31
N CYS A 257 -5.32 -44.46 2.26
CA CYS A 257 -5.98 -44.03 1.04
C CYS A 257 -5.18 -42.89 0.40
N ILE A 258 -4.94 -42.99 -0.90
CA ILE A 258 -4.37 -41.94 -1.75
C ILE A 258 -5.46 -41.51 -2.72
N PRO A 259 -6.19 -40.42 -2.44
CA PRO A 259 -7.21 -39.89 -3.34
C PRO A 259 -6.58 -39.38 -4.65
N ASP A 260 -7.32 -39.51 -5.75
CA ASP A 260 -7.00 -38.82 -7.00
C ASP A 260 -7.13 -37.29 -6.83
N PRO A 261 -6.54 -36.45 -7.71
CA PRO A 261 -6.45 -34.99 -7.52
C PRO A 261 -7.77 -34.25 -7.25
N ASP A 262 -8.89 -34.71 -7.81
CA ASP A 262 -10.22 -34.08 -7.64
C ASP A 262 -10.90 -34.43 -6.30
N PHE A 263 -10.35 -35.39 -5.56
CA PHE A 263 -10.95 -35.92 -4.34
C PHE A 263 -10.07 -35.67 -3.11
N SER A 264 -10.72 -35.51 -1.97
CA SER A 264 -10.10 -35.53 -0.65
C SER A 264 -10.55 -36.75 0.13
N PHE A 265 -9.70 -37.22 1.04
CA PHE A 265 -10.05 -38.28 1.96
C PHE A 265 -11.08 -37.76 2.98
N GLY A 266 -12.21 -38.44 3.10
CA GLY A 266 -13.24 -38.12 4.09
C GLY A 266 -13.05 -38.94 5.36
N TYR A 267 -13.34 -40.23 5.30
CA TYR A 267 -13.22 -41.16 6.41
C TYR A 267 -13.19 -42.62 5.94
N TRP A 268 -12.77 -43.51 6.81
CA TRP A 268 -12.87 -44.95 6.66
C TRP A 268 -14.12 -45.48 7.36
N THR A 269 -14.72 -46.52 6.80
CA THR A 269 -15.68 -47.40 7.49
C THR A 269 -15.16 -48.83 7.48
N PHE A 270 -15.24 -49.49 8.64
CA PHE A 270 -14.93 -50.91 8.78
C PHE A 270 -15.76 -51.50 9.91
N ASN A 271 -16.00 -52.81 9.89
CA ASN A 271 -16.61 -53.52 11.01
C ASN A 271 -15.50 -54.18 11.85
N ASP A 272 -15.63 -54.26 13.17
CA ASP A 272 -14.62 -54.86 14.07
C ASP A 272 -15.11 -56.12 14.80
N GLY A 273 -16.24 -56.69 14.37
CA GLY A 273 -16.92 -57.80 15.06
C GLY A 273 -17.86 -57.37 16.18
N HIS A 274 -17.78 -56.12 16.61
CA HIS A 274 -18.64 -55.54 17.64
C HIS A 274 -19.56 -54.43 17.12
N GLY A 275 -19.26 -53.87 15.94
CA GLY A 275 -20.11 -52.90 15.24
C GLY A 275 -19.40 -52.20 14.09
N ASP A 276 -20.03 -51.17 13.55
CA ASP A 276 -19.43 -50.31 12.52
C ASP A 276 -18.55 -49.23 13.17
N CYS A 277 -17.32 -49.14 12.69
CA CYS A 277 -16.26 -48.28 13.17
C CYS A 277 -15.78 -47.31 12.09
N TYR A 278 -15.24 -46.16 12.53
CA TYR A 278 -14.93 -45.03 11.66
C TYR A 278 -13.56 -44.40 11.99
N SER A 279 -12.85 -43.91 10.97
CA SER A 279 -11.62 -43.14 11.16
C SER A 279 -11.49 -42.01 10.14
N THR A 280 -11.22 -40.79 10.60
CA THR A 280 -10.96 -39.62 9.74
C THR A 280 -9.48 -39.43 9.41
N HIS A 281 -8.61 -40.32 9.88
CA HIS A 281 -7.22 -40.35 9.45
C HIS A 281 -7.14 -41.09 8.11
N ASN A 282 -6.50 -40.49 7.11
CA ASN A 282 -6.28 -41.13 5.81
C ASN A 282 -5.44 -42.40 5.90
N GLU A 283 -4.70 -42.54 7.00
CA GLU A 283 -3.95 -43.70 7.44
C GLU A 283 -4.64 -44.31 8.67
N ILE A 284 -4.82 -45.62 8.64
CA ILE A 284 -5.19 -46.39 9.81
C ILE A 284 -4.07 -47.34 10.14
N ASP A 285 -3.74 -47.39 11.43
CA ASP A 285 -2.72 -48.27 11.98
C ASP A 285 -3.25 -49.23 13.02
N SER A 286 -2.77 -50.48 12.92
CA SER A 286 -2.94 -51.50 13.96
C SER A 286 -4.41 -51.72 14.31
N LEU A 287 -5.27 -51.98 13.32
CA LEU A 287 -6.67 -52.35 13.55
C LEU A 287 -6.82 -53.85 13.77
N PRO A 288 -7.48 -54.33 14.85
CA PRO A 288 -7.68 -55.76 15.08
C PRO A 288 -8.34 -56.43 13.88
N ALA A 289 -7.74 -57.52 13.40
CA ALA A 289 -8.25 -58.31 12.27
C ALA A 289 -9.38 -59.26 12.67
N THR A 290 -9.90 -59.15 13.90
CA THR A 290 -11.06 -59.90 14.35
C THR A 290 -12.31 -59.35 13.66
N ASP A 291 -12.88 -60.14 12.76
CA ASP A 291 -14.18 -59.93 12.10
C ASP A 291 -14.35 -58.72 11.15
N ALA A 292 -13.28 -58.04 10.73
CA ALA A 292 -13.35 -57.01 9.68
C ALA A 292 -13.74 -57.58 8.31
N SER A 293 -15.04 -57.70 8.05
CA SER A 293 -15.56 -58.26 6.80
C SER A 293 -15.34 -57.34 5.59
N ALA A 294 -15.30 -56.02 5.79
CA ALA A 294 -15.13 -55.02 4.73
C ALA A 294 -14.45 -53.73 5.24
N LEU A 295 -13.55 -53.16 4.44
CA LEU A 295 -12.94 -51.83 4.66
C LEU A 295 -13.25 -50.92 3.47
N THR A 296 -13.79 -49.74 3.74
CA THR A 296 -14.17 -48.78 2.69
C THR A 296 -13.60 -47.40 2.98
N ALA A 297 -12.86 -46.82 2.04
CA ALA A 297 -12.46 -45.41 2.06
C ALA A 297 -13.56 -44.57 1.41
N HIS A 298 -14.12 -43.63 2.17
CA HIS A 298 -15.06 -42.64 1.66
C HIS A 298 -14.31 -41.38 1.26
N LEU A 299 -14.38 -41.06 -0.03
CA LEU A 299 -13.81 -39.85 -0.60
C LEU A 299 -14.88 -38.78 -0.78
N VAL A 300 -14.46 -37.53 -0.74
CA VAL A 300 -15.32 -36.37 -0.98
C VAL A 300 -14.76 -35.53 -2.11
N PRO A 301 -15.59 -34.92 -2.97
CA PRO A 301 -15.13 -33.97 -3.98
C PRO A 301 -14.41 -32.79 -3.34
N THR A 302 -13.52 -32.17 -4.09
CA THR A 302 -12.90 -30.89 -3.70
C THR A 302 -13.62 -29.70 -4.33
N ILE A 303 -13.64 -28.57 -3.61
CA ILE A 303 -14.21 -27.30 -4.07
C ILE A 303 -13.05 -26.33 -4.35
N SER A 304 -13.08 -25.65 -5.49
CA SER A 304 -12.18 -24.54 -5.79
C SER A 304 -12.85 -23.19 -5.48
N LEU A 305 -12.13 -22.30 -4.79
CA LEU A 305 -12.52 -20.91 -4.60
C LEU A 305 -11.96 -20.08 -5.76
N GLU A 306 -12.83 -19.36 -6.48
CA GLU A 306 -12.43 -18.44 -7.55
C GLU A 306 -12.72 -17.00 -7.11
N VAL A 307 -11.67 -16.20 -6.95
CA VAL A 307 -11.78 -14.79 -6.54
C VAL A 307 -11.60 -13.87 -7.74
N GLN A 308 -12.61 -13.06 -8.01
CA GLN A 308 -12.62 -12.02 -9.04
C GLN A 308 -12.46 -10.64 -8.43
N VAL A 309 -11.90 -9.73 -9.21
CA VAL A 309 -11.73 -8.31 -8.85
C VAL A 309 -12.34 -7.47 -9.98
N GLU A 310 -13.28 -6.61 -9.62
CA GLU A 310 -13.79 -5.55 -10.49
C GLU A 310 -13.23 -4.21 -10.00
N GLY A 311 -12.72 -3.39 -10.92
CA GLY A 311 -11.89 -2.24 -10.57
C GLY A 311 -10.44 -2.64 -10.25
N GLN A 312 -9.74 -1.83 -9.45
CA GLN A 312 -8.34 -2.08 -9.08
C GLN A 312 -8.19 -2.30 -7.57
N GLY A 313 -7.81 -3.53 -7.20
CA GLY A 313 -7.51 -3.93 -5.83
C GLY A 313 -7.05 -5.38 -5.77
N VAL A 314 -6.76 -5.85 -4.56
CA VAL A 314 -6.32 -7.22 -4.29
C VAL A 314 -7.10 -7.82 -3.13
N VAL A 315 -7.26 -9.14 -3.15
CA VAL A 315 -7.90 -9.89 -2.07
C VAL A 315 -6.90 -10.80 -1.39
N THR A 316 -6.71 -10.72 -0.09
CA THR A 316 -5.76 -11.57 0.64
C THR A 316 -6.47 -12.50 1.61
N SER A 317 -5.89 -13.66 1.88
CA SER A 317 -6.32 -14.52 2.98
C SER A 317 -5.18 -15.43 3.42
N GLY A 318 -5.02 -15.61 4.74
CA GLY A 318 -4.17 -16.68 5.28
C GLY A 318 -4.75 -18.09 5.07
N GLY A 319 -6.05 -18.20 4.74
CA GLY A 319 -6.76 -19.46 4.54
C GLY A 319 -6.77 -19.96 3.09
N PHE A 320 -6.21 -19.22 2.15
CA PHE A 320 -6.27 -19.56 0.74
C PHE A 320 -5.55 -20.87 0.38
N ARG A 321 -6.25 -21.71 -0.37
CA ARG A 321 -5.82 -23.02 -0.89
C ARG A 321 -6.44 -23.23 -2.27
N SER A 322 -5.76 -23.98 -3.12
CA SER A 322 -6.27 -24.38 -4.44
C SER A 322 -7.58 -25.17 -4.36
N TYR A 323 -7.68 -26.05 -3.35
CA TYR A 323 -8.77 -26.99 -3.20
C TYR A 323 -9.13 -27.18 -1.72
N TYR A 324 -10.42 -27.30 -1.43
CA TYR A 324 -10.97 -27.55 -0.10
C TYR A 324 -11.86 -28.81 -0.13
N PRO A 325 -11.83 -29.69 0.88
CA PRO A 325 -12.75 -30.82 0.94
C PRO A 325 -14.21 -30.33 1.04
N SER A 326 -15.10 -30.84 0.19
CA SER A 326 -16.52 -30.43 0.17
C SER A 326 -17.27 -30.74 1.48
N ARG A 327 -16.81 -31.78 2.19
CA ARG A 327 -17.29 -32.18 3.51
C ARG A 327 -16.11 -32.57 4.38
N ILE A 328 -16.18 -32.28 5.66
CA ILE A 328 -15.18 -32.68 6.65
C ILE A 328 -15.89 -33.46 7.72
N TYR A 329 -15.31 -34.57 8.16
CA TYR A 329 -15.90 -35.43 9.18
C TYR A 329 -15.02 -35.44 10.42
N TYR A 330 -15.60 -35.77 11.56
CA TYR A 330 -14.87 -35.93 12.82
C TYR A 330 -15.39 -37.13 13.60
N THR A 331 -14.48 -37.79 14.32
CA THR A 331 -14.77 -38.83 15.31
C THR A 331 -14.41 -38.31 16.70
N SER A 332 -15.02 -38.86 17.77
CA SER A 332 -14.71 -38.43 19.14
C SER A 332 -13.37 -38.95 19.66
N THR A 333 -12.90 -40.06 19.13
CA THR A 333 -11.64 -40.75 19.47
C THR A 333 -11.17 -41.59 18.27
N TYR A 334 -9.94 -42.10 18.33
CA TYR A 334 -9.46 -43.15 17.44
C TYR A 334 -10.35 -44.39 17.66
N LEU A 335 -11.10 -44.82 16.63
CA LEU A 335 -11.89 -46.07 16.59
C LEU A 335 -13.25 -46.10 17.31
N ASP A 336 -14.07 -45.04 17.26
CA ASP A 336 -15.47 -45.13 17.75
C ASP A 336 -16.40 -44.06 17.12
N THR A 337 -17.71 -44.29 17.25
CA THR A 337 -18.92 -43.51 16.94
C THR A 337 -18.70 -42.27 16.06
N PHE A 338 -19.06 -42.40 14.78
CA PHE A 338 -19.13 -41.28 13.84
C PHE A 338 -19.97 -40.13 14.40
N LYS A 339 -19.36 -38.95 14.58
CA LYS A 339 -20.07 -37.77 15.10
C LYS A 339 -20.72 -36.94 14.00
N GLY A 340 -20.41 -37.25 12.74
CA GLY A 340 -20.99 -36.60 11.59
C GLY A 340 -20.07 -35.57 10.95
N GLU A 341 -20.69 -34.70 10.17
CA GLU A 341 -20.00 -33.66 9.40
C GLU A 341 -19.66 -32.46 10.29
N ARG A 342 -18.42 -31.98 10.18
CA ARG A 342 -17.97 -30.72 10.75
C ARG A 342 -18.39 -29.59 9.82
N ILE A 343 -19.48 -28.93 10.20
CA ILE A 343 -20.14 -27.91 9.38
C ILE A 343 -19.44 -26.55 9.41
N ASP A 344 -18.60 -26.27 10.41
CA ASP A 344 -17.89 -25.00 10.60
C ASP A 344 -16.42 -25.02 10.11
N ALA A 345 -16.11 -25.94 9.20
CA ALA A 345 -14.75 -26.17 8.72
C ALA A 345 -14.40 -25.31 7.49
N ASN A 346 -13.16 -25.41 7.00
CA ASN A 346 -12.69 -24.70 5.80
C ASN A 346 -12.98 -23.19 5.77
N ARG A 347 -12.92 -22.52 6.93
CA ARG A 347 -13.10 -21.06 7.03
C ARG A 347 -12.02 -20.33 6.24
N VAL A 348 -12.44 -19.44 5.33
CA VAL A 348 -11.59 -18.53 4.57
C VAL A 348 -12.04 -17.10 4.87
N GLN A 349 -11.17 -16.31 5.50
CA GLN A 349 -11.40 -14.89 5.73
C GLN A 349 -10.67 -14.09 4.66
N MET A 350 -11.43 -13.52 3.73
CA MET A 350 -10.94 -12.68 2.64
C MET A 350 -10.93 -11.23 3.07
N GLN A 351 -9.78 -10.61 2.88
CA GLN A 351 -9.54 -9.20 3.17
C GLN A 351 -9.32 -8.49 1.85
N HIS A 352 -9.73 -7.24 1.75
CA HIS A 352 -9.56 -6.43 0.56
C HIS A 352 -8.49 -5.36 0.78
N ASN A 353 -7.73 -5.05 -0.26
CA ASN A 353 -6.80 -3.93 -0.26
C ASN A 353 -6.91 -3.22 -1.62
N ALA A 354 -7.46 -2.01 -1.60
CA ALA A 354 -7.70 -1.25 -2.81
C ALA A 354 -6.38 -0.72 -3.39
N CYS A 355 -6.26 -0.68 -4.71
CA CYS A 355 -5.14 0.00 -5.33
C CYS A 355 -5.22 1.52 -5.03
N PRO A 356 -4.09 2.24 -5.07
CA PRO A 356 -4.10 3.70 -4.86
C PRO A 356 -5.11 4.43 -5.75
N GLY A 357 -5.95 5.29 -5.15
CA GLY A 357 -7.02 6.02 -5.86
C GLY A 357 -8.33 5.24 -6.06
N TRP A 358 -8.43 4.04 -5.49
CA TRP A 358 -9.63 3.20 -5.44
C TRP A 358 -10.02 2.92 -4.00
N GLY A 359 -11.31 2.72 -3.76
CA GLY A 359 -11.90 2.27 -2.50
C GLY A 359 -12.62 0.95 -2.70
N PHE A 360 -12.68 0.14 -1.66
CA PHE A 360 -13.50 -1.06 -1.66
C PHE A 360 -14.97 -0.68 -1.51
N ASP A 361 -15.84 -1.20 -2.38
CA ASP A 361 -17.26 -0.90 -2.39
C ASP A 361 -18.06 -2.02 -1.72
N HIS A 362 -17.98 -3.25 -2.25
CA HIS A 362 -18.71 -4.40 -1.71
C HIS A 362 -18.21 -5.76 -2.25
N TRP A 363 -18.74 -6.83 -1.67
CA TRP A 363 -18.58 -8.20 -2.16
C TRP A 363 -19.81 -8.68 -2.93
N GLU A 364 -19.58 -9.47 -3.98
CA GLU A 364 -20.62 -10.26 -4.65
C GLU A 364 -20.27 -11.75 -4.62
N ILE A 365 -21.29 -12.60 -4.57
CA ILE A 365 -21.17 -14.06 -4.72
C ILE A 365 -22.02 -14.53 -5.89
N GLN A 366 -21.56 -15.56 -6.59
CA GLN A 366 -22.31 -16.17 -7.68
C GLN A 366 -23.17 -17.34 -7.17
N ASP A 367 -24.45 -17.35 -7.51
CA ASP A 367 -25.36 -18.46 -7.21
C ASP A 367 -25.15 -19.66 -8.17
N ALA A 368 -25.88 -20.75 -7.91
CA ALA A 368 -25.81 -21.97 -8.71
C ALA A 368 -26.33 -21.80 -10.16
N GLN A 369 -27.07 -20.72 -10.44
CA GLN A 369 -27.59 -20.38 -11.77
C GLN A 369 -26.65 -19.43 -12.52
N GLY A 370 -25.58 -18.96 -11.86
CA GLY A 370 -24.59 -18.07 -12.43
C GLY A 370 -24.89 -16.58 -12.24
N ALA A 371 -25.93 -16.21 -11.49
CA ALA A 371 -26.25 -14.82 -11.19
C ALA A 371 -25.40 -14.30 -10.02
N TRP A 372 -24.97 -13.04 -10.11
CA TRP A 372 -24.22 -12.36 -9.05
C TRP A 372 -25.18 -11.67 -8.09
N THR A 373 -24.94 -11.83 -6.79
CA THR A 373 -25.71 -11.17 -5.73
C THR A 373 -24.77 -10.50 -4.74
N THR A 374 -25.06 -9.24 -4.40
CA THR A 374 -24.36 -8.50 -3.35
C THR A 374 -24.50 -9.20 -2.01
N VAL A 375 -23.38 -9.35 -1.30
CA VAL A 375 -23.36 -9.91 0.06
C VAL A 375 -23.90 -8.88 1.05
N LEU A 376 -24.79 -9.32 1.92
CA LEU A 376 -25.36 -8.51 2.99
C LEU A 376 -24.83 -8.98 4.34
N ASN A 377 -24.58 -8.05 5.25
CA ASN A 377 -24.23 -8.30 6.64
C ASN A 377 -25.45 -8.77 7.45
N THR A 378 -25.26 -9.07 8.74
CA THR A 378 -26.34 -9.54 9.64
C THR A 378 -27.51 -8.56 9.82
N GLN A 379 -27.32 -7.29 9.46
CA GLN A 379 -28.30 -6.21 9.52
C GLN A 379 -29.02 -6.01 8.17
N GLY A 380 -28.71 -6.81 7.14
CA GLY A 380 -29.28 -6.69 5.80
C GLY A 380 -28.73 -5.52 4.99
N GLN A 381 -27.60 -4.94 5.40
CA GLN A 381 -26.89 -3.89 4.66
C GLN A 381 -25.76 -4.51 3.85
N THR A 382 -25.32 -3.85 2.78
CA THR A 382 -24.16 -4.27 1.98
C THR A 382 -22.94 -4.52 2.86
N GLU A 383 -22.28 -5.67 2.71
CA GLU A 383 -21.05 -6.02 3.41
C GLU A 383 -19.87 -5.27 2.80
N ILE A 384 -19.28 -4.36 3.60
CA ILE A 384 -18.18 -3.47 3.20
C ILE A 384 -16.86 -3.78 3.92
N GLY A 385 -16.84 -4.77 4.83
CA GLY A 385 -15.65 -5.22 5.54
C GLY A 385 -15.04 -6.50 4.97
N ASP A 386 -14.27 -7.22 5.79
CA ASP A 386 -13.74 -8.54 5.44
C ASP A 386 -14.87 -9.56 5.22
N LEU A 387 -14.75 -10.39 4.17
CA LEU A 387 -15.71 -11.45 3.88
C LEU A 387 -15.24 -12.79 4.44
N THR A 388 -16.09 -13.45 5.25
CA THR A 388 -15.84 -14.83 5.69
C THR A 388 -16.72 -15.81 4.92
N VAL A 389 -16.10 -16.84 4.33
CA VAL A 389 -16.79 -17.96 3.67
C VAL A 389 -16.31 -19.29 4.23
N TYR A 390 -17.13 -20.33 4.12
CA TYR A 390 -16.84 -21.68 4.60
C TYR A 390 -16.86 -22.63 3.41
N MET A 391 -15.68 -23.12 2.99
CA MET A 391 -15.52 -23.89 1.76
C MET A 391 -15.89 -25.37 1.93
N ASN A 392 -17.08 -25.62 2.44
CA ASN A 392 -17.78 -26.91 2.58
C ASN A 392 -19.28 -26.68 2.34
N TRP A 393 -20.03 -27.68 1.89
CA TRP A 393 -21.43 -27.47 1.44
C TRP A 393 -22.44 -27.23 2.57
N SER A 394 -22.15 -27.70 3.79
CA SER A 394 -23.12 -27.69 4.88
C SER A 394 -22.73 -26.70 5.99
N GLY A 395 -23.73 -26.00 6.56
CA GLY A 395 -23.53 -25.11 7.68
C GLY A 395 -24.77 -24.36 8.12
N PRO A 396 -24.66 -23.58 9.22
CA PRO A 396 -25.75 -22.75 9.71
C PRO A 396 -26.13 -21.69 8.66
N SER A 397 -27.41 -21.31 8.59
CA SER A 397 -27.93 -20.40 7.56
C SER A 397 -27.37 -18.98 7.59
N ASN A 398 -26.64 -18.61 8.66
CA ASN A 398 -25.97 -17.30 8.78
C ASN A 398 -24.52 -17.32 8.28
N GLN A 399 -24.04 -18.46 7.78
CA GLN A 399 -22.73 -18.61 7.15
C GLN A 399 -22.87 -18.70 5.63
N ILE A 400 -21.85 -18.23 4.91
CA ILE A 400 -21.81 -18.27 3.46
C ILE A 400 -21.05 -19.51 3.02
N HIS A 401 -21.77 -20.41 2.34
CA HIS A 401 -21.26 -21.68 1.83
C HIS A 401 -21.41 -21.76 0.31
N PRO A 402 -20.52 -22.49 -0.38
CA PRO A 402 -20.79 -22.96 -1.74
C PRO A 402 -22.12 -23.71 -1.79
N PRO A 403 -22.95 -23.52 -2.83
CA PRO A 403 -24.16 -24.31 -2.99
C PRO A 403 -23.85 -25.81 -3.04
N GLU A 404 -24.74 -26.64 -2.49
CA GLU A 404 -24.59 -28.10 -2.48
C GLU A 404 -24.28 -28.65 -3.89
N ASN A 405 -23.33 -29.58 -3.98
CA ASN A 405 -22.83 -30.18 -5.23
C ASN A 405 -22.12 -29.23 -6.20
N GLN A 406 -21.82 -27.99 -5.81
CA GLN A 406 -20.95 -27.11 -6.59
C GLN A 406 -19.49 -27.34 -6.20
N GLU A 407 -18.68 -27.77 -7.18
CA GLU A 407 -17.22 -27.89 -7.06
C GLU A 407 -16.51 -26.54 -7.21
N ARG A 408 -17.26 -25.46 -7.46
CA ARG A 408 -16.71 -24.12 -7.67
C ARG A 408 -17.53 -23.09 -6.92
N PHE A 409 -16.84 -22.21 -6.22
CA PHE A 409 -17.45 -21.09 -5.55
C PHE A 409 -16.80 -19.80 -6.02
N ARG A 410 -17.60 -18.87 -6.55
CA ARG A 410 -17.09 -17.60 -7.09
C ARG A 410 -17.46 -16.45 -6.19
N VAL A 411 -16.45 -15.64 -5.89
CA VAL A 411 -16.55 -14.43 -5.08
C VAL A 411 -15.95 -13.29 -5.89
N LYS A 412 -16.58 -12.12 -5.90
CA LYS A 412 -16.05 -10.92 -6.54
C LYS A 412 -15.90 -9.81 -5.51
N ALA A 413 -14.73 -9.17 -5.49
CA ALA A 413 -14.50 -7.91 -4.80
C ALA A 413 -14.70 -6.76 -5.78
N VAL A 414 -15.56 -5.80 -5.44
CA VAL A 414 -15.82 -4.62 -6.27
C VAL A 414 -15.10 -3.42 -5.65
N PHE A 415 -14.23 -2.80 -6.45
CA PHE A 415 -13.54 -1.57 -6.11
C PHE A 415 -14.01 -0.45 -7.03
N VAL A 416 -14.25 0.73 -6.45
CA VAL A 416 -14.68 1.93 -7.15
C VAL A 416 -13.66 3.04 -6.97
N ILE A 417 -13.60 4.01 -7.88
CA ILE A 417 -12.64 5.11 -7.78
C ILE A 417 -12.97 5.96 -6.55
N GLU A 418 -12.00 6.17 -5.66
CA GLU A 418 -12.19 7.03 -4.49
C GLU A 418 -12.37 8.49 -4.94
N PRO A 419 -13.39 9.20 -4.43
CA PRO A 419 -13.78 10.50 -4.97
C PRO A 419 -12.81 11.64 -4.67
N GLU A 420 -12.04 11.61 -3.57
CA GLU A 420 -11.44 12.85 -3.02
C GLU A 420 -9.92 12.74 -2.76
N LEU A 421 -9.15 13.66 -3.38
CA LEU A 421 -7.75 13.92 -3.02
C LEU A 421 -7.72 15.09 -2.04
N LEU A 422 -7.19 14.90 -0.83
CA LEU A 422 -7.06 15.97 0.16
C LEU A 422 -5.66 16.58 0.10
N VAL A 423 -5.55 17.88 -0.20
CA VAL A 423 -4.28 18.62 -0.21
C VAL A 423 -4.08 19.40 1.08
N ILE A 424 -3.07 19.02 1.86
CA ILE A 424 -2.60 19.76 3.04
C ILE A 424 -1.38 20.58 2.65
N VAL A 425 -1.41 21.88 2.94
CA VAL A 425 -0.29 22.80 2.75
C VAL A 425 0.10 23.30 4.12
N SER A 426 1.34 23.08 4.53
CA SER A 426 1.86 23.65 5.78
C SER A 426 2.34 25.06 5.51
N GLY A 427 1.92 26.01 6.36
CA GLY A 427 2.31 27.43 6.33
C GLY A 427 1.62 28.22 5.21
N THR A 428 0.72 29.13 5.57
CA THR A 428 -0.01 29.98 4.61
C THR A 428 0.52 31.41 4.61
N GLN A 429 1.54 31.70 5.41
CA GLN A 429 2.19 33.01 5.56
C GLN A 429 3.67 32.74 5.81
N PHE A 430 4.57 33.22 4.95
CA PHE A 430 5.98 32.80 4.98
C PHE A 430 6.99 33.92 4.86
N SER A 431 7.86 34.00 5.87
CA SER A 431 8.95 34.94 6.01
C SER A 431 10.27 34.31 5.57
N TYR A 432 11.15 35.15 5.05
CA TYR A 432 12.37 34.81 4.33
C TYR A 432 13.57 34.42 5.21
N TYR A 433 14.41 33.53 4.66
CA TYR A 433 15.88 33.55 4.74
C TYR A 433 16.44 33.13 3.34
N ASN A 434 17.35 33.91 2.72
CA ASN A 434 18.17 33.63 1.52
C ASN A 434 17.59 33.69 0.06
N ASN A 435 16.64 34.56 -0.26
CA ASN A 435 16.04 34.89 -1.59
C ASN A 435 15.10 33.82 -2.09
N THR A 436 14.43 33.13 -1.17
CA THR A 436 13.64 31.94 -1.51
C THR A 436 12.34 31.83 -0.74
N CYS A 437 11.27 31.46 -1.44
CA CYS A 437 9.99 31.08 -0.86
C CYS A 437 9.81 29.56 -1.02
N SER A 438 9.60 28.83 0.07
CA SER A 438 9.46 27.36 0.07
C SER A 438 8.07 26.93 0.51
N ILE A 439 7.42 26.06 -0.28
CA ILE A 439 6.05 25.60 -0.06
C ILE A 439 6.05 24.07 0.01
N SER A 440 5.66 23.54 1.18
CA SER A 440 5.51 22.10 1.38
C SER A 440 4.03 21.72 1.30
N ALA A 441 3.73 20.71 0.49
CA ALA A 441 2.38 20.17 0.34
C ALA A 441 2.37 18.65 0.44
N LYS A 442 1.25 18.10 0.91
CA LYS A 442 1.00 16.66 1.03
C LYS A 442 -0.40 16.33 0.53
N VAL A 443 -0.56 15.19 -0.14
CA VAL A 443 -1.85 14.66 -0.63
C VAL A 443 -2.18 13.33 0.02
N PHE A 444 -3.47 13.10 0.31
CA PHE A 444 -3.98 11.79 0.71
C PHE A 444 -4.86 11.19 -0.41
N PRO A 445 -4.80 9.86 -0.63
CA PRO A 445 -4.01 8.86 0.12
C PRO A 445 -2.50 8.86 -0.20
N ASP A 446 -1.65 8.46 0.76
CA ASP A 446 -0.18 8.58 0.66
C ASP A 446 0.50 7.56 -0.29
N ASN A 447 -0.28 6.70 -0.94
CA ASN A 447 0.23 5.56 -1.72
C ASN A 447 0.07 5.71 -3.25
N GLY A 448 -0.35 6.88 -3.74
CA GLY A 448 -0.59 7.13 -5.17
C GLY A 448 0.61 7.68 -5.94
N ASN A 449 0.48 7.69 -7.27
CA ASN A 449 1.44 8.35 -8.15
C ASN A 449 0.90 9.72 -8.55
N TYR A 450 1.62 10.77 -8.19
CA TYR A 450 1.15 12.15 -8.27
C TYR A 450 2.05 13.00 -9.14
N THR A 451 1.46 13.94 -9.87
CA THR A 451 2.18 15.06 -10.46
C THR A 451 1.69 16.36 -9.85
N TRP A 452 2.65 17.20 -9.49
CA TRP A 452 2.42 18.43 -8.76
C TRP A 452 2.69 19.63 -9.67
N ARG A 453 1.83 20.64 -9.57
CA ARG A 453 1.97 21.91 -10.28
C ARG A 453 1.71 23.05 -9.31
N LEU A 454 2.52 24.09 -9.43
CA LEU A 454 2.28 25.37 -8.78
C LEU A 454 2.38 26.46 -9.84
N THR A 455 1.49 27.46 -9.79
CA THR A 455 1.48 28.60 -10.73
C THR A 455 2.86 29.28 -10.77
N PRO A 456 3.57 29.35 -11.92
CA PRO A 456 4.82 30.10 -12.02
C PRO A 456 4.64 31.59 -11.69
N ILE A 457 5.72 32.24 -11.28
CA ILE A 457 5.81 33.69 -11.04
C ILE A 457 6.79 34.25 -12.07
N GLU A 458 6.41 35.26 -12.84
CA GLU A 458 7.30 35.85 -13.84
C GLU A 458 8.51 36.52 -13.16
N GLY A 459 9.72 36.24 -13.64
CA GLY A 459 10.96 36.75 -13.03
C GLY A 459 11.49 35.95 -11.83
N ALA A 460 10.70 35.02 -11.28
CA ALA A 460 11.17 34.06 -10.28
C ALA A 460 11.38 32.66 -10.89
N ASN A 461 12.43 31.97 -10.46
CA ASN A 461 12.69 30.58 -10.85
C ASN A 461 11.97 29.64 -9.88
N LEU A 462 11.01 28.86 -10.38
CA LEU A 462 10.34 27.81 -9.62
C LEU A 462 11.10 26.48 -9.76
N THR A 463 11.59 25.95 -8.63
CA THR A 463 12.14 24.60 -8.51
C THR A 463 11.16 23.71 -7.76
N ILE A 464 10.91 22.49 -8.26
CA ILE A 464 10.05 21.50 -7.61
C ILE A 464 10.92 20.34 -7.14
N TYR A 465 11.14 20.24 -5.84
CA TYR A 465 11.82 19.12 -5.21
C TYR A 465 10.82 18.00 -4.92
N ASN A 466 11.29 16.75 -4.95
CA ASN A 466 10.44 15.58 -4.74
C ASN A 466 9.29 15.48 -5.77
N ASN A 467 9.50 15.99 -6.99
CA ASN A 467 8.56 15.82 -8.11
C ASN A 467 8.81 14.51 -8.88
N THR A 468 9.10 13.44 -8.15
CA THR A 468 9.29 12.11 -8.74
C THR A 468 8.04 11.26 -8.57
N GLN A 469 7.86 10.26 -9.44
CA GLN A 469 6.74 9.33 -9.35
C GLN A 469 6.66 8.70 -7.94
N ASN A 470 5.44 8.52 -7.43
CA ASN A 470 5.12 7.88 -6.15
C ASN A 470 5.44 8.70 -4.88
N GLN A 471 5.46 10.04 -4.94
CA GLN A 471 5.59 10.88 -3.74
C GLN A 471 4.28 11.60 -3.39
N SER A 472 3.78 11.33 -2.19
CA SER A 472 2.60 11.97 -1.60
C SER A 472 2.87 13.37 -1.07
N ASP A 473 4.13 13.78 -1.00
CA ASP A 473 4.59 15.07 -0.51
C ASP A 473 5.54 15.73 -1.51
N VAL A 474 5.51 17.06 -1.56
CA VAL A 474 6.32 17.85 -2.50
C VAL A 474 6.80 19.13 -1.82
N LEU A 475 7.96 19.62 -2.24
CA LEU A 475 8.50 20.91 -1.83
C LEU A 475 8.73 21.78 -3.07
N PHE A 476 8.00 22.88 -3.18
CA PHE A 476 8.26 23.91 -4.17
C PHE A 476 9.18 24.98 -3.60
N LYS A 477 9.99 25.59 -4.46
CA LYS A 477 10.86 26.69 -4.09
C LYS A 477 10.94 27.74 -5.20
N TYR A 478 10.46 28.95 -4.94
CA TYR A 478 10.80 30.10 -5.77
C TYR A 478 12.17 30.65 -5.35
N THR A 479 12.95 31.08 -6.32
CA THR A 479 14.21 31.80 -6.14
C THR A 479 14.24 33.00 -7.08
N ASN A 480 14.90 34.09 -6.68
CA ASN A 480 14.77 35.42 -7.27
C ASN A 480 13.39 36.04 -7.03
N LEU A 481 13.34 37.37 -6.95
CA LEU A 481 12.09 38.11 -6.84
C LEU A 481 11.63 38.62 -8.22
N PRO A 482 10.30 38.66 -8.50
CA PRO A 482 9.74 39.23 -9.72
C PRO A 482 10.06 40.73 -9.85
N THR A 483 9.99 41.25 -11.08
CA THR A 483 10.14 42.71 -11.31
C THR A 483 8.90 43.50 -10.94
N HIS A 484 7.72 42.86 -10.92
CA HIS A 484 6.46 43.51 -10.65
C HIS A 484 5.76 42.97 -9.39
N ASN A 485 5.03 43.84 -8.70
CA ASN A 485 4.31 43.52 -7.46
C ASN A 485 3.09 42.61 -7.69
N ASP A 486 2.42 42.73 -8.82
CA ASP A 486 1.24 41.94 -9.20
C ASP A 486 1.56 40.46 -9.48
N GLU A 487 2.83 40.11 -9.62
CA GLU A 487 3.33 38.74 -9.72
C GLU A 487 3.24 37.97 -8.39
N PHE A 488 3.15 38.66 -7.26
CA PHE A 488 2.92 38.03 -5.94
C PHE A 488 1.44 37.69 -5.71
N GLY A 489 1.10 37.29 -4.49
CA GLY A 489 -0.28 37.01 -4.09
C GLY A 489 -0.77 35.61 -4.40
N TYR A 490 -2.04 35.49 -4.81
CA TYR A 490 -2.69 34.20 -4.95
C TYR A 490 -2.04 33.35 -6.07
N LYS A 491 -1.70 32.10 -5.74
CA LYS A 491 -1.15 31.10 -6.66
C LYS A 491 -1.90 29.79 -6.50
N GLU A 492 -2.11 29.08 -7.61
CA GLU A 492 -2.80 27.79 -7.62
C GLU A 492 -1.78 26.67 -7.44
N LEU A 493 -1.95 25.89 -6.36
CA LEU A 493 -1.31 24.60 -6.18
C LEU A 493 -2.27 23.51 -6.65
N ALA A 494 -1.83 22.63 -7.54
CA ALA A 494 -2.60 21.50 -8.02
C ALA A 494 -1.81 20.20 -7.92
N VAL A 495 -2.51 19.12 -7.58
CA VAL A 495 -1.99 17.75 -7.61
C VAL A 495 -2.90 16.90 -8.47
N THR A 496 -2.32 16.15 -9.39
CA THR A 496 -3.06 15.20 -10.23
C THR A 496 -2.61 13.78 -9.92
N ASN A 497 -3.54 12.91 -9.57
CA ASN A 497 -3.29 11.49 -9.45
C ASN A 497 -3.18 10.90 -10.86
N LEU A 498 -1.98 10.44 -11.23
CA LEU A 498 -1.68 9.91 -12.56
C LEU A 498 -2.39 8.58 -12.85
N CYS A 499 -2.88 7.89 -11.82
CA CYS A 499 -3.53 6.58 -11.96
C CYS A 499 -5.01 6.71 -12.36
N ASN A 500 -5.70 7.77 -11.95
CA ASN A 500 -7.12 8.01 -12.29
C ASN A 500 -7.39 9.34 -12.99
N GLY A 501 -6.38 10.19 -13.18
CA GLY A 501 -6.47 11.49 -13.85
C GLY A 501 -7.18 12.58 -13.04
N LYS A 502 -7.55 12.32 -11.77
CA LYS A 502 -8.22 13.32 -10.94
C LYS A 502 -7.24 14.36 -10.42
N THR A 503 -7.69 15.61 -10.40
CA THR A 503 -6.93 16.74 -9.90
C THR A 503 -7.62 17.34 -8.69
N ALA A 504 -6.87 17.62 -7.63
CA ALA A 504 -7.27 18.53 -6.56
C ALA A 504 -6.41 19.79 -6.62
N SER A 505 -7.02 20.93 -6.31
CA SER A 505 -6.33 22.21 -6.26
C SER A 505 -6.62 22.97 -4.97
N LYS A 506 -5.69 23.85 -4.61
CA LYS A 506 -5.78 24.75 -3.46
C LYS A 506 -5.11 26.06 -3.80
N THR A 507 -5.76 27.18 -3.47
CA THR A 507 -5.15 28.50 -3.58
C THR A 507 -4.23 28.74 -2.38
N ILE A 508 -3.03 29.25 -2.65
CA ILE A 508 -2.05 29.69 -1.65
C ILE A 508 -1.69 31.16 -1.87
N GLU A 509 -1.14 31.81 -0.86
CA GLU A 509 -0.67 33.20 -0.92
C GLU A 509 0.86 33.24 -0.91
N VAL A 510 1.47 34.05 -1.78
CA VAL A 510 2.92 34.23 -1.88
C VAL A 510 3.28 35.68 -1.62
N PHE A 511 4.19 35.92 -0.67
CA PHE A 511 4.60 37.25 -0.21
C PHE A 511 6.11 37.47 -0.39
N PHE A 512 6.54 38.73 -0.45
CA PHE A 512 7.95 39.14 -0.40
C PHE A 512 8.35 39.67 0.98
N ASP A 513 9.63 39.57 1.33
CA ASP A 513 10.15 40.18 2.56
C ASP A 513 10.17 41.70 2.44
N LYS A 514 9.44 42.37 3.34
CA LYS A 514 9.40 43.83 3.43
C LYS A 514 10.81 44.45 3.50
N SER A 515 11.64 43.93 4.40
CA SER A 515 12.92 44.57 4.77
C SER A 515 14.08 44.09 3.92
N GLY A 516 13.84 43.11 3.05
CA GLY A 516 14.81 42.65 2.07
C GLY A 516 15.24 43.78 1.14
N THR A 517 16.42 43.62 0.56
CA THR A 517 17.00 44.57 -0.42
C THR A 517 17.44 43.82 -1.68
N ASP A 518 16.77 42.71 -1.95
CA ASP A 518 17.06 41.72 -3.00
C ASP A 518 16.08 41.83 -4.18
N HIS A 519 15.38 42.96 -4.29
CA HIS A 519 14.62 43.33 -5.47
C HIS A 519 15.48 43.25 -6.74
N PRO A 520 14.88 43.08 -7.92
CA PRO A 520 15.63 43.03 -9.17
C PRO A 520 16.53 44.26 -9.40
N PRO A 521 17.70 44.10 -10.03
CA PRO A 521 18.63 45.19 -10.26
C PRO A 521 17.99 46.33 -11.05
N ILE A 522 18.13 47.56 -10.53
CA ILE A 522 17.74 48.79 -11.23
C ILE A 522 18.97 49.31 -11.97
N SER A 523 18.80 49.76 -13.22
CA SER A 523 19.94 50.29 -13.96
C SER A 523 20.47 51.60 -13.35
N ALA A 524 21.73 51.92 -13.61
CA ALA A 524 22.33 53.18 -13.14
C ALA A 524 21.57 54.44 -13.64
N ASN A 525 20.87 54.32 -14.77
CA ASN A 525 20.06 55.41 -15.34
C ASN A 525 18.69 55.54 -14.66
N GLU A 526 18.14 54.45 -14.12
CA GLU A 526 16.84 54.43 -13.43
C GLU A 526 16.99 54.71 -11.93
N ALA A 527 18.20 54.61 -11.38
CA ALA A 527 18.49 54.90 -9.98
C ALA A 527 18.00 56.29 -9.52
N SER A 528 18.11 57.30 -10.38
CA SER A 528 17.61 58.65 -10.10
C SER A 528 16.10 58.70 -9.91
N ASP A 529 15.36 57.72 -10.43
CA ASP A 529 13.90 57.67 -10.30
C ASP A 529 13.48 57.07 -8.96
N TYR A 530 14.38 56.42 -8.23
CA TYR A 530 14.06 55.74 -6.98
C TYR A 530 14.64 56.42 -5.75
N TYR A 531 15.68 57.24 -5.84
CA TYR A 531 16.22 57.97 -4.69
C TYR A 531 16.88 59.29 -5.11
N SER A 532 16.90 60.25 -4.17
CA SER A 532 17.55 61.54 -4.36
C SER A 532 19.08 61.39 -4.25
N GLN A 533 19.82 62.18 -5.03
CA GLN A 533 21.30 62.13 -5.03
C GLN A 533 21.92 63.12 -4.03
N THR A 534 21.16 63.68 -3.10
CA THR A 534 21.61 64.72 -2.16
C THR A 534 22.88 64.31 -1.39
N PRO A 535 23.67 65.27 -0.86
CA PRO A 535 24.93 64.97 -0.15
C PRO A 535 24.76 64.01 1.04
N TRP A 536 23.53 63.91 1.57
CA TRP A 536 23.13 63.14 2.74
C TRP A 536 22.69 61.69 2.43
N THR A 537 22.50 61.30 1.16
CA THR A 537 21.84 60.04 0.76
C THR A 537 22.75 59.02 0.06
N HIS A 538 24.06 59.25 -0.01
CA HIS A 538 25.02 58.47 -0.81
C HIS A 538 25.24 56.98 -0.42
N SER A 539 24.55 56.43 0.59
CA SER A 539 24.70 55.02 1.02
C SER A 539 23.36 54.33 1.29
N VAL A 540 22.27 54.77 0.65
CA VAL A 540 20.93 54.23 0.87
C VAL A 540 20.70 53.00 -0.01
N VAL A 541 20.45 51.85 0.61
CA VAL A 541 20.03 50.62 -0.08
C VAL A 541 18.51 50.65 -0.21
N LEU A 542 18.01 50.48 -1.45
CA LEU A 542 16.58 50.47 -1.72
C LEU A 542 15.93 49.18 -1.17
N PRO A 543 14.92 49.28 -0.30
CA PRO A 543 14.24 48.10 0.23
C PRO A 543 13.13 47.61 -0.71
N ASN A 544 12.85 46.31 -0.65
CA ASN A 544 11.80 45.64 -1.42
C ASN A 544 10.44 46.31 -1.24
N TRP A 545 10.12 46.73 -0.01
CA TRP A 545 8.87 47.42 0.27
C TRP A 545 8.67 48.64 -0.61
N PHE A 546 9.67 49.51 -0.75
CA PHE A 546 9.54 50.73 -1.54
C PHE A 546 9.52 50.40 -3.04
N TYR A 547 10.37 49.46 -3.44
CA TYR A 547 10.46 49.01 -4.83
C TYR A 547 9.11 48.52 -5.36
N TYR A 548 8.45 47.62 -4.63
CA TYR A 548 7.17 47.04 -5.02
C TYR A 548 5.99 47.97 -4.73
N TRP A 549 5.99 48.69 -3.60
CA TRP A 549 4.95 49.65 -3.26
C TRP A 549 4.78 50.72 -4.34
N ARG A 550 5.88 51.26 -4.87
CA ARG A 550 5.86 52.29 -5.92
C ARG A 550 5.14 51.84 -7.21
N GLN A 551 5.00 50.53 -7.41
CA GLN A 551 4.34 49.94 -8.57
C GLN A 551 2.83 49.78 -8.37
N THR A 552 2.36 49.89 -7.12
CA THR A 552 0.94 49.78 -6.77
C THR A 552 0.19 51.08 -7.04
N SER A 553 -1.14 51.02 -6.98
CA SER A 553 -1.97 52.21 -7.05
C SER A 553 -1.67 53.23 -5.93
N ALA A 554 -1.21 52.76 -4.77
CA ALA A 554 -0.83 53.62 -3.63
C ALA A 554 0.39 54.51 -3.94
N GLY A 555 1.38 53.98 -4.66
CA GLY A 555 2.61 54.70 -5.04
C GLY A 555 2.54 55.51 -6.33
N ASN A 556 1.44 55.38 -7.09
CA ASN A 556 1.23 56.07 -8.36
C ASN A 556 0.76 57.53 -8.16
N VAL A 557 1.70 58.40 -7.78
CA VAL A 557 1.50 59.84 -7.50
C VAL A 557 2.45 60.69 -8.35
N GLN A 558 2.07 61.93 -8.66
CA GLN A 558 2.91 62.89 -9.38
C GLN A 558 3.24 64.13 -8.53
N PRO A 559 4.53 64.54 -8.43
CA PRO A 559 5.69 63.87 -9.00
C PRO A 559 5.98 62.54 -8.30
N ALA A 560 6.61 61.61 -9.02
CA ALA A 560 6.86 60.26 -8.50
C ALA A 560 7.74 60.30 -7.24
N PRO A 561 7.38 59.56 -6.17
CA PRO A 561 8.11 59.59 -4.91
C PRO A 561 9.50 58.96 -5.06
N LEU A 562 10.46 59.54 -4.35
CA LEU A 562 11.81 59.02 -4.17
C LEU A 562 11.95 58.43 -2.76
N TYR A 563 12.70 57.35 -2.63
CA TYR A 563 13.00 56.73 -1.37
C TYR A 563 13.93 57.60 -0.54
N HIS A 564 13.62 57.71 0.74
CA HIS A 564 14.46 58.32 1.75
C HIS A 564 14.51 57.42 2.99
N HIS A 565 15.66 57.24 3.60
CA HIS A 565 15.83 56.20 4.63
C HIS A 565 15.15 56.50 5.98
N THR A 566 14.72 57.75 6.23
CA THR A 566 14.22 58.19 7.56
C THR A 566 12.95 59.03 7.48
N ILE A 567 12.98 60.10 6.70
CA ILE A 567 11.95 61.15 6.67
C ILE A 567 11.08 61.02 5.41
N SER A 568 9.81 61.40 5.54
CA SER A 568 8.93 61.71 4.42
C SER A 568 8.68 63.21 4.38
N CYS A 569 8.96 63.87 3.26
CA CYS A 569 8.79 65.31 3.10
C CYS A 569 8.86 65.75 1.63
N ALA A 570 8.33 66.93 1.33
CA ALA A 570 8.68 67.71 0.15
C ALA A 570 10.05 68.38 0.34
N GLY A 571 10.96 68.22 -0.63
CA GLY A 571 12.33 68.75 -0.53
C GLY A 571 12.93 69.15 -1.86
N TRP A 572 13.86 70.09 -1.83
CA TRP A 572 14.64 70.50 -3.01
C TRP A 572 15.84 69.57 -3.22
N ASP A 573 15.85 68.84 -4.33
CA ASP A 573 17.01 68.05 -4.75
C ASP A 573 18.02 68.97 -5.45
N THR A 574 19.16 69.20 -4.79
CA THR A 574 20.22 70.09 -5.29
C THR A 574 20.93 69.56 -6.53
N PHE A 575 20.89 68.25 -6.79
CA PHE A 575 21.51 67.64 -7.96
C PHE A 575 20.58 67.70 -9.16
N LYS A 576 19.29 67.43 -8.95
CA LYS A 576 18.27 67.53 -10.00
C LYS A 576 17.81 68.97 -10.26
N GLN A 577 18.06 69.88 -9.31
CA GLN A 577 17.54 71.25 -9.31
C GLN A 577 16.02 71.29 -9.44
N GLU A 578 15.33 70.46 -8.66
CA GLU A 578 13.87 70.40 -8.66
C GLU A 578 13.32 70.05 -7.27
N TRP A 579 12.04 70.36 -7.05
CA TRP A 579 11.29 69.89 -5.88
C TRP A 579 10.84 68.44 -6.09
N CYS A 580 11.12 67.59 -5.11
CA CYS A 580 10.84 66.16 -5.09
C CYS A 580 10.00 65.77 -3.86
N VAL A 581 9.24 64.68 -4.02
CA VAL A 581 8.59 63.99 -2.92
C VAL A 581 9.53 62.92 -2.39
N TRP A 582 9.87 62.98 -1.11
CA TRP A 582 10.65 61.95 -0.43
C TRP A 582 9.75 61.16 0.50
N ILE A 583 9.84 59.84 0.43
CA ILE A 583 9.07 58.93 1.27
C ILE A 583 10.03 57.99 1.96
N GLY A 584 9.96 57.99 3.28
CA GLY A 584 10.74 57.11 4.11
C GLY A 584 9.95 56.07 4.86
N GLN A 585 10.68 55.17 5.50
CA GLN A 585 10.11 54.02 6.20
C GLN A 585 9.09 54.44 7.29
N GLY A 586 9.27 55.63 7.88
CA GLY A 586 8.35 56.22 8.85
C GLY A 586 6.97 56.65 8.30
N ALA A 587 6.77 56.74 6.98
CA ALA A 587 5.44 57.05 6.42
C ALA A 587 4.37 55.97 6.66
N SER A 588 4.75 54.82 7.23
CA SER A 588 3.81 53.75 7.57
C SER A 588 3.26 53.81 9.00
N SER A 589 3.80 54.67 9.88
CA SER A 589 3.26 54.89 11.23
C SER A 589 2.10 55.89 11.21
N ASP A 590 1.18 55.80 12.18
CA ASP A 590 -0.02 56.63 12.35
C ASP A 590 0.15 58.05 11.78
N TYR A 591 -0.50 58.28 10.63
CA TYR A 591 -0.59 59.60 10.03
C TYR A 591 -1.66 60.40 10.80
N SER A 592 -1.29 60.95 11.97
CA SER A 592 -2.21 61.75 12.76
C SER A 592 -2.23 63.19 12.26
N ILE A 593 -3.19 63.53 11.39
CA ILE A 593 -3.63 64.92 11.30
C ILE A 593 -4.32 65.23 12.64
N PHE A 594 -3.76 66.14 13.44
CA PHE A 594 -4.37 66.54 14.71
C PHE A 594 -5.76 67.13 14.44
N ILE A 595 -6.79 66.43 14.92
CA ILE A 595 -8.19 66.89 14.83
C ILE A 595 -8.31 68.19 15.63
N GLY A 596 -8.45 69.27 14.89
CA GLY A 596 -8.40 70.65 15.34
C GLY A 596 -8.21 71.58 14.13
N ALA A 597 -7.60 71.06 13.06
CA ALA A 597 -7.26 71.81 11.89
C ALA A 597 -8.42 72.09 10.92
N ASP A 598 -8.74 73.37 10.82
CA ASP A 598 -9.77 74.01 10.02
C ASP A 598 -11.22 73.48 10.16
N ASN A 599 -12.05 74.22 10.91
CA ASN A 599 -13.50 74.02 10.95
C ASN A 599 -14.21 74.26 9.59
N ASN A 600 -13.51 74.80 8.57
CA ASN A 600 -14.02 74.98 7.21
C ASN A 600 -13.62 73.86 6.24
N LEU A 601 -13.02 72.76 6.71
CA LEU A 601 -12.75 71.57 5.91
C LEU A 601 -14.08 70.85 5.56
N THR A 602 -14.88 71.45 4.67
CA THR A 602 -15.96 70.76 3.95
C THR A 602 -15.34 69.85 2.88
N LEU A 603 -14.75 68.75 3.34
CA LEU A 603 -14.45 67.64 2.45
C LEU A 603 -15.78 67.12 1.89
N ASN A 604 -15.93 67.16 0.57
CA ASN A 604 -17.12 66.68 -0.17
C ASN A 604 -17.17 65.13 -0.20
N VAL A 605 -16.80 64.47 0.89
CA VAL A 605 -16.78 63.02 1.07
C VAL A 605 -17.34 62.70 2.45
N ASN A 606 -18.16 61.64 2.51
CA ASN A 606 -18.74 61.13 3.75
C ASN A 606 -17.67 61.01 4.84
N LYS A 607 -17.82 61.76 5.94
CA LYS A 607 -16.92 61.72 7.11
C LYS A 607 -16.70 60.30 7.65
N ASP A 608 -17.62 59.38 7.39
CA ASP A 608 -17.55 57.98 7.82
C ASP A 608 -16.55 57.11 7.02
N ASN A 609 -16.10 57.55 5.84
CA ASN A 609 -15.13 56.82 5.01
C ASN A 609 -13.69 57.30 5.17
N ILE A 610 -13.46 58.35 5.96
CA ILE A 610 -12.13 58.87 6.24
C ILE A 610 -11.74 58.47 7.66
N LEU A 611 -11.42 57.18 7.83
CA LEU A 611 -10.67 56.75 8.99
C LEU A 611 -9.23 57.24 8.79
N TRP A 612 -8.93 58.43 9.31
CA TRP A 612 -7.62 59.09 9.21
C TRP A 612 -6.46 58.32 9.89
N ALA A 613 -6.75 57.19 10.53
CA ALA A 613 -5.77 56.22 10.98
C ALA A 613 -5.80 55.00 10.03
N SER A 614 -5.13 55.12 8.89
CA SER A 614 -4.77 53.95 8.09
C SER A 614 -3.48 53.36 8.66
N ALA A 615 -3.38 52.03 8.66
CA ALA A 615 -2.13 51.31 8.85
C ALA A 615 -1.68 50.71 7.50
N GLY A 616 -0.39 50.49 7.32
CA GLY A 616 0.15 49.78 6.16
C GLY A 616 0.16 50.57 4.85
N ILE A 617 -0.17 49.90 3.74
CA ILE A 617 0.06 50.38 2.37
C ILE A 617 -0.70 51.68 2.03
N ASP A 618 -1.88 51.87 2.62
CA ASP A 618 -2.71 53.06 2.40
C ASP A 618 -2.15 54.32 3.09
N THR A 619 -1.37 54.16 4.18
CA THR A 619 -0.73 55.30 4.87
C THR A 619 0.36 55.91 3.99
N PHE A 620 1.15 55.07 3.32
CA PHE A 620 2.08 55.55 2.31
C PHE A 620 1.37 56.29 1.17
N ALA A 621 0.19 55.83 0.77
CA ALA A 621 -0.60 56.47 -0.29
C ALA A 621 -1.03 57.89 0.10
N TRP A 622 -1.44 58.08 1.37
CA TRP A 622 -1.79 59.39 1.93
C TRP A 622 -0.58 60.31 2.05
N VAL A 623 0.47 59.86 2.74
CA VAL A 623 1.69 60.68 2.95
C VAL A 623 2.27 61.11 1.61
N CYS A 624 2.33 60.22 0.62
CA CYS A 624 2.89 60.56 -0.68
C CYS A 624 2.08 61.65 -1.42
N ARG A 625 0.75 61.67 -1.29
CA ARG A 625 -0.12 62.69 -1.89
C ARG A 625 -0.03 64.02 -1.16
N HIS A 626 0.08 63.97 0.17
CA HIS A 626 0.35 65.13 1.01
C HIS A 626 1.63 65.84 0.57
N GLU A 627 2.75 65.11 0.54
CA GLU A 627 4.03 65.69 0.11
C GLU A 627 4.03 66.12 -1.36
N ALA A 628 3.30 65.43 -2.23
CA ALA A 628 3.16 65.84 -3.63
C ALA A 628 2.42 67.17 -3.80
N SER A 629 1.43 67.45 -2.95
CA SER A 629 0.73 68.74 -2.93
C SER A 629 1.67 69.86 -2.48
N HIS A 630 2.48 69.66 -1.44
CA HIS A 630 3.57 70.60 -1.07
C HIS A 630 4.50 70.90 -2.25
N VAL A 631 4.97 69.87 -2.97
CA VAL A 631 5.82 70.05 -4.17
C VAL A 631 5.10 70.83 -5.27
N GLY A 632 3.80 70.62 -5.46
CA GLY A 632 2.99 71.36 -6.44
C GLY A 632 2.98 72.87 -6.17
N TRP A 633 2.87 73.26 -4.91
CA TRP A 633 2.93 74.66 -4.48
C TRP A 633 4.34 75.24 -4.53
N TYR A 634 5.33 74.53 -3.99
CA TYR A 634 6.72 75.00 -3.96
C TYR A 634 7.33 75.17 -5.35
N LYS A 635 6.91 74.39 -6.35
CA LYS A 635 7.32 74.62 -7.75
C LYS A 635 6.83 75.97 -8.30
N GLN A 636 5.69 76.46 -7.81
CA GLN A 636 5.12 77.74 -8.24
C GLN A 636 5.75 78.90 -7.49
N TRP A 637 5.90 78.79 -6.18
CA TRP A 637 6.41 79.86 -5.31
C TRP A 637 7.93 79.96 -5.31
N TYR A 638 8.63 78.82 -5.33
CA TYR A 638 10.07 78.73 -5.12
C TYR A 638 10.76 77.94 -6.26
N PRO A 639 10.66 78.37 -7.53
CA PRO A 639 11.21 77.62 -8.66
C PRO A 639 12.75 77.46 -8.61
N GLY A 640 13.45 78.25 -7.80
CA GLY A 640 14.90 78.16 -7.57
C GLY A 640 15.29 77.40 -6.29
N GLY A 641 14.33 76.82 -5.57
CA GLY A 641 14.56 75.98 -4.40
C GLY A 641 14.49 76.69 -3.05
N THR A 642 14.91 75.97 -2.00
CA THR A 642 14.72 76.36 -0.60
C THR A 642 15.35 77.70 -0.20
N SER A 643 16.38 78.16 -0.92
CA SER A 643 17.02 79.46 -0.66
C SER A 643 16.10 80.65 -0.93
N GLN A 644 14.99 80.45 -1.64
CA GLN A 644 13.98 81.46 -1.91
C GLN A 644 12.95 81.60 -0.79
N ILE A 645 12.71 80.55 0.01
CA ILE A 645 11.63 80.54 1.03
C ILE A 645 11.75 81.72 1.98
N SER A 646 12.92 81.93 2.58
CA SER A 646 13.14 83.03 3.54
C SER A 646 13.06 84.43 2.94
N ALA A 647 13.02 84.56 1.61
CA ALA A 647 12.86 85.83 0.92
C ALA A 647 11.38 86.14 0.59
N PHE A 648 10.49 85.14 0.68
CA PHE A 648 9.12 85.20 0.19
C PHE A 648 8.05 84.72 1.21
N SER A 649 8.45 84.05 2.29
CA SER A 649 7.63 83.69 3.46
C SER A 649 8.22 84.40 4.69
N ALA A 650 7.61 85.50 5.11
CA ALA A 650 8.16 86.38 6.15
C ALA A 650 8.00 85.83 7.56
N ASP A 651 6.96 85.05 7.81
CA ASP A 651 6.67 84.43 9.10
C ASP A 651 7.28 83.01 9.22
N GLY A 652 7.65 82.40 8.10
CA GLY A 652 8.36 81.12 8.03
C GLY A 652 7.45 79.90 7.98
N ASP A 653 6.19 80.08 7.60
CA ASP A 653 5.22 79.01 7.39
C ASP A 653 5.40 78.26 6.06
N SER A 654 6.25 78.76 5.17
CA SER A 654 6.51 78.26 3.81
C SER A 654 5.43 78.54 2.76
N ILE A 655 4.41 79.34 3.05
CA ILE A 655 3.54 79.94 2.02
C ILE A 655 4.17 81.25 1.53
N ASP A 656 4.02 81.53 0.23
CA ASP A 656 4.41 82.83 -0.34
C ASP A 656 3.47 83.93 0.16
N ASP A 657 4.01 85.00 0.77
CA ASP A 657 3.24 86.09 1.41
C ASP A 657 2.20 86.71 0.43
N MET A 658 2.51 86.77 -0.87
CA MET A 658 1.61 87.31 -1.88
C MET A 658 0.38 86.42 -2.09
N TRP A 659 0.52 85.12 -1.88
CA TRP A 659 -0.55 84.14 -1.97
C TRP A 659 -1.43 84.12 -0.72
N GLU A 660 -0.83 84.23 0.47
CA GLU A 660 -1.56 84.33 1.75
C GLU A 660 -2.60 85.46 1.74
N LEU A 661 -2.23 86.63 1.19
CA LEU A 661 -3.13 87.79 1.02
C LEU A 661 -4.41 87.47 0.25
N THR A 662 -4.38 86.45 -0.61
CA THR A 662 -5.51 86.03 -1.45
C THR A 662 -6.23 84.79 -0.94
N SER A 663 -5.62 84.05 -0.01
CA SER A 663 -6.08 82.75 0.46
C SER A 663 -6.63 82.74 1.88
N GLY A 664 -6.62 83.91 2.56
CA GLY A 664 -7.21 84.09 3.87
C GLY A 664 -6.29 83.73 5.05
N TYR A 665 -4.99 83.55 4.76
CA TYR A 665 -3.93 83.37 5.74
C TYR A 665 -3.33 84.72 6.15
N ASN A 666 -2.67 84.75 7.30
CA ASN A 666 -2.12 85.94 7.92
C ASN A 666 -0.60 85.94 7.78
N THR A 667 -0.10 86.83 6.93
CA THR A 667 1.31 87.04 6.55
C THR A 667 2.28 87.43 7.68
N SER A 668 1.92 87.22 8.94
CA SER A 668 2.70 87.58 10.11
C SER A 668 2.58 86.55 11.23
N ILE A 669 1.81 85.47 11.02
CA ILE A 669 1.57 84.42 12.00
C ILE A 669 1.61 83.08 11.27
N PRO A 670 2.58 82.20 11.57
CA PRO A 670 2.78 80.96 10.80
C PRO A 670 1.64 79.93 10.85
N ASP A 671 0.70 80.15 11.76
CA ASP A 671 -0.47 79.33 12.05
C ASP A 671 -1.62 80.32 12.29
N SER A 672 -2.35 80.64 11.21
CA SER A 672 -3.38 81.67 11.20
C SER A 672 -4.60 81.32 12.04
N ASN A 673 -4.86 80.02 12.22
CA ASN A 673 -6.05 79.50 12.90
C ASN A 673 -5.74 79.01 14.34
N ASN A 674 -4.46 78.96 14.72
CA ASN A 674 -3.91 78.56 16.00
C ASN A 674 -4.30 77.13 16.40
N ASP A 675 -4.23 76.18 15.47
CA ASP A 675 -4.52 74.76 15.66
C ASP A 675 -3.27 73.88 15.90
N LEU A 676 -2.08 74.49 15.95
CA LEU A 676 -0.76 73.87 16.07
C LEU A 676 -0.21 73.26 14.77
N GLN A 677 -0.82 73.52 13.61
CA GLN A 677 -0.32 73.23 12.27
C GLN A 677 0.08 74.52 11.57
N LEU A 678 1.10 74.45 10.73
CA LEU A 678 1.47 75.58 9.90
C LEU A 678 0.44 75.76 8.78
N ASP A 679 0.24 77.00 8.34
CA ASP A 679 -0.72 77.32 7.28
C ASP A 679 -0.43 76.52 5.99
N CYS A 680 0.84 76.20 5.70
CA CYS A 680 1.21 75.34 4.57
C CYS A 680 0.69 73.90 4.68
N GLU A 681 0.61 73.34 5.89
CA GLU A 681 0.08 72.00 6.12
C GLU A 681 -1.44 72.01 5.93
N ASP A 682 -2.12 73.05 6.41
CA ASP A 682 -3.55 73.28 6.17
C ASP A 682 -3.89 73.39 4.70
N LEU A 683 -3.08 74.14 3.94
CA LEU A 683 -3.28 74.30 2.51
C LEU A 683 -3.16 72.95 1.83
N THR A 684 -2.09 72.22 2.13
CA THR A 684 -1.80 70.92 1.55
C THR A 684 -2.90 69.90 1.85
N ILE A 685 -3.40 69.84 3.09
CA ILE A 685 -4.52 68.95 3.45
C ILE A 685 -5.79 69.29 2.66
N ARG A 686 -6.05 70.58 2.39
CA ARG A 686 -7.22 71.01 1.61
C ARG A 686 -7.10 70.71 0.12
N THR A 687 -5.88 70.65 -0.41
CA THR A 687 -5.64 70.59 -1.86
C THR A 687 -5.06 69.27 -2.35
N GLN A 688 -4.64 68.38 -1.46
CA GLN A 688 -4.13 67.06 -1.82
C GLN A 688 -5.20 66.17 -2.45
N ASP A 689 -4.75 65.23 -3.28
CA ASP A 689 -5.60 64.18 -3.84
C ASP A 689 -6.10 63.24 -2.74
N ILE A 690 -7.39 62.89 -2.78
CA ILE A 690 -8.02 62.01 -1.80
C ILE A 690 -7.67 60.54 -2.10
N TRP A 691 -7.35 59.76 -1.05
CA TRP A 691 -7.19 58.31 -1.12
C TRP A 691 -8.33 57.58 -0.40
N ILE A 692 -8.83 56.49 -0.99
CA ILE A 692 -9.88 55.66 -0.39
C ILE A 692 -9.20 54.59 0.48
N HIS A 693 -9.63 54.47 1.74
CA HIS A 693 -9.10 53.46 2.67
C HIS A 693 -9.33 52.02 2.14
N TYR A 694 -8.35 51.14 2.32
CA TYR A 694 -8.28 49.78 1.77
C TYR A 694 -8.18 49.67 0.24
N ALA A 695 -7.99 50.77 -0.50
CA ALA A 695 -7.96 50.74 -1.96
C ALA A 695 -6.79 49.92 -2.52
N ALA A 696 -5.63 49.89 -1.85
CA ALA A 696 -4.48 49.10 -2.27
C ALA A 696 -4.29 47.79 -1.49
N GLN A 697 -5.27 47.36 -0.68
CA GLN A 697 -5.12 46.18 0.18
C GLN A 697 -4.90 44.87 -0.61
N LEU A 698 -5.45 44.77 -1.84
CA LEU A 698 -5.26 43.62 -2.74
C LEU A 698 -3.91 43.65 -3.48
N GLU A 699 -3.14 44.72 -3.31
CA GLU A 699 -1.79 44.88 -3.87
C GLU A 699 -0.71 44.73 -2.80
N ASP A 700 -1.08 44.50 -1.53
CA ASP A 700 -0.15 44.36 -0.41
C ASP A 700 0.33 42.91 -0.25
N TRP A 701 1.44 42.60 -0.93
CA TRP A 701 2.04 41.27 -0.93
C TRP A 701 3.32 41.17 -0.11
N ALA A 702 3.44 42.03 0.90
CA ALA A 702 4.53 42.01 1.84
C ALA A 702 4.38 40.98 2.97
N ASN A 703 5.50 40.56 3.55
CA ASN A 703 5.50 39.85 4.84
C ASN A 703 6.48 40.50 5.84
N PRO A 704 6.01 40.88 7.05
CA PRO A 704 4.59 40.95 7.44
C PRO A 704 3.79 41.90 6.54
N GLY A 705 2.54 41.52 6.26
CA GLY A 705 1.60 42.33 5.49
C GLY A 705 1.17 43.57 6.28
N GLN A 706 0.78 44.62 5.55
CA GLN A 706 0.58 46.01 6.00
C GLN A 706 1.85 46.64 6.57
N GLN A 707 2.91 46.68 5.75
CA GLN A 707 4.23 47.22 6.05
C GLN A 707 4.24 48.62 6.74
N TYR A 708 4.03 48.87 8.05
CA TYR A 708 4.41 48.12 9.27
C TYR A 708 3.40 48.29 10.45
N ASP A 709 3.32 47.32 11.39
CA ASP A 709 2.81 47.53 12.77
C ASP A 709 4.02 47.57 13.76
N PRO A 710 4.34 48.76 14.33
CA PRO A 710 5.41 48.97 15.29
C PRO A 710 4.86 48.98 16.73
N THR A 711 4.39 47.88 17.31
CA THR A 711 3.89 47.94 18.71
C THR A 711 2.86 49.06 18.94
N ASN A 712 1.82 49.12 18.10
CA ASN A 712 0.56 49.75 18.49
C ASN A 712 -0.65 49.09 17.82
#